data_AF-A0A368XR48-F1
#
_entry.id   AF-A0A368XR48-F1
#
_cell.length_a   1.000
_cell.length_b   1.000
_cell.length_c   1.000
_cell.angle_alpha   90.00
_cell.angle_beta   90.00
_cell.angle_gamma   90.00
#
_symmetry.space_group_name_H-M   'P 1'
#
loop_
_entity.id
_entity.type
_entity.pdbx_description
1 polymer ?
#
loop_
_entity_poly.entity_id
_entity_poly.type
_entity_poly.pdbx_seq_one_letter_code
_entity_poly.pdbx_strand_id
1 'polypeptide(L)'
;MVSDGSALLKISLPEGVVGSDVKVTREAVDVTANFKQSGEVLVGLIDGLSIGPNVVTVLAKGGVAKATLVNHDKNGPIISGPHQMPWACETERLMLRDGTSFGKAIDENCNAPTRTTYVYRTTSGEWKNLAAPFAIPADMSTTTSLNGNTVNYIVRVETGTLNRGIYQIAMLYDPNTEPQIAPGAAYKGWNGKAMYIFGGGVGSGYRQGFRLGTNVDVIASGPFGDEHEKLSRGFALLTSTLNLFQNNGSDVLSAETASMVKERFIKTYGEPIYVMGWGGSGGAMQQHLIANNYPGILDGIVPSGSFPDTHTTLPSDVDCSLMHRAFDNGNEVWTDEEKTAASGWNTWETCPQWESIYSPTWVVATATNIPETNYGSGLLYDFNTCPLSMPPGTAYDPITNPSGARCDLYSGIKNLLGIDPLTGFPARAYDNEGLQYGLGAYRNGKISAEKFVELNELAGGYTVDGALQAGRTQGSYVALNAMYEFGRVNEGGNLGGIPIIDTRTDPGKGAQVHDSLRSITMRERLVRSNGSAANQVMLKADGTPPVPGSAQSPANLDKIALLAMDQWLSSVKADKRSYASAMEKVVSNKPAGLSDGCYLNTGEVILESFDASNNGRCGTLMPVYSNPRIVAGAPLTDDVLKCQLKAIQAGDYPGMALDLFTRLRAVFPNGVCDFSKPGIGVKPLKGTYLEFGVNGLGTAEVLK
;
A
#
# COMPACT_ATOMS: atom_id res chain seq x y z
N MET A 1 19.98 3.28 -0.24
CA MET A 1 19.56 4.51 0.45
C MET A 1 20.30 4.58 1.77
N VAL A 2 20.86 5.74 2.13
CA VAL A 2 21.55 5.94 3.41
C VAL A 2 20.96 7.15 4.12
N SER A 3 20.53 7.01 5.37
CA SER A 3 20.03 8.14 6.18
C SER A 3 20.60 8.19 7.59
N ASP A 4 20.35 9.28 8.32
CA ASP A 4 20.64 9.38 9.77
C ASP A 4 22.12 9.15 10.12
N GLY A 5 23.02 9.58 9.22
CA GLY A 5 24.45 9.73 9.51
C GLY A 5 25.25 8.44 9.66
N SER A 6 24.69 7.28 9.32
CA SER A 6 25.35 5.98 9.47
C SER A 6 24.99 5.01 8.35
N ALA A 7 25.81 3.98 8.14
CA ALA A 7 25.56 2.90 7.18
C ALA A 7 26.16 1.58 7.65
N LEU A 8 25.43 0.48 7.50
CA LEU A 8 25.98 -0.86 7.67
C LEU A 8 26.60 -1.30 6.34
N LEU A 9 27.89 -1.64 6.36
CA LEU A 9 28.62 -2.03 5.16
C LEU A 9 29.05 -3.49 5.24
N LYS A 10 28.94 -4.17 4.10
CA LYS A 10 29.48 -5.50 3.85
C LYS A 10 30.56 -5.41 2.80
N ILE A 11 31.76 -5.84 3.15
CA ILE A 11 32.93 -5.88 2.26
C ILE A 11 33.21 -7.35 1.96
N SER A 12 33.21 -7.71 0.68
CA SER A 12 33.63 -9.05 0.24
C SER A 12 35.14 -9.08 0.07
N LEU A 13 35.80 -10.06 0.67
CA LEU A 13 37.24 -10.23 0.64
C LEU A 13 37.64 -11.15 -0.51
N PRO A 14 38.67 -10.79 -1.30
CA PRO A 14 39.26 -11.72 -2.26
C PRO A 14 39.84 -12.95 -1.56
N GLU A 15 39.94 -14.06 -2.30
CA GLU A 15 40.57 -15.29 -1.80
C GLU A 15 41.98 -15.01 -1.27
N GLY A 16 42.28 -15.52 -0.07
CA GLY A 16 43.57 -15.34 0.60
C GLY A 16 43.76 -14.01 1.34
N VAL A 17 42.83 -13.06 1.25
CA VAL A 17 42.85 -11.83 2.05
C VAL A 17 42.19 -12.07 3.40
N VAL A 18 42.93 -11.84 4.49
CA VAL A 18 42.40 -11.87 5.86
C VAL A 18 42.02 -10.48 6.32
N GLY A 19 41.02 -10.37 7.20
CA GLY A 19 40.49 -9.09 7.66
C GLY A 19 41.53 -8.19 8.34
N SER A 20 42.57 -8.75 8.96
CA SER A 20 43.67 -8.00 9.55
C SER A 20 44.51 -7.22 8.54
N ASP A 21 44.44 -7.60 7.26
CA ASP A 21 45.15 -6.93 6.17
C ASP A 21 44.31 -5.83 5.49
N VAL A 22 43.09 -5.59 6.01
CA VAL A 22 42.15 -4.61 5.47
C VAL A 22 42.13 -3.37 6.34
N LYS A 23 42.26 -2.21 5.71
CA LYS A 23 42.04 -0.90 6.31
C LYS A 23 40.83 -0.23 5.65
N VAL A 24 39.88 0.23 6.45
CA VAL A 24 38.68 0.93 5.98
C VAL A 24 38.71 2.36 6.49
N THR A 25 38.56 3.33 5.58
CA THR A 25 38.43 4.75 5.94
C THR A 25 37.11 5.31 5.45
N ARG A 26 36.47 6.13 6.30
CA ARG A 26 35.39 7.05 5.92
C ARG A 26 36.04 8.41 5.72
N GLU A 27 36.15 8.85 4.47
CA GLU A 27 37.02 9.97 4.09
C GLU A 27 38.45 9.71 4.60
N ALA A 28 38.95 10.58 5.47
CA ALA A 28 40.25 10.47 6.12
C ALA A 28 40.22 9.74 7.48
N VAL A 29 39.04 9.39 8.02
CA VAL A 29 38.89 8.77 9.35
C VAL A 29 39.00 7.25 9.22
N ASP A 30 39.90 6.64 9.99
CA ASP A 30 40.04 5.19 10.08
C ASP A 30 38.87 4.60 10.89
N VAL A 31 38.09 3.74 10.25
CA VAL A 31 36.91 3.05 10.82
C VAL A 31 37.08 1.53 10.80
N THR A 32 38.31 1.04 10.59
CA THR A 32 38.62 -0.39 10.46
C THR A 32 38.15 -1.19 11.68
N ALA A 33 38.27 -0.61 12.88
CA ALA A 33 37.89 -1.27 14.13
C ALA A 33 36.38 -1.58 14.24
N ASN A 34 35.53 -0.95 13.41
CA ASN A 34 34.10 -1.19 13.40
C ASN A 34 33.72 -2.47 12.64
N PHE A 35 34.65 -3.05 11.88
CA PHE A 35 34.40 -4.21 11.03
C PHE A 35 34.77 -5.51 11.73
N LYS A 36 33.87 -6.50 11.63
CA LYS A 36 34.08 -7.86 12.12
C LYS A 36 34.09 -8.83 10.94
N GLN A 37 35.03 -9.76 10.94
CA GLN A 37 35.13 -10.79 9.91
C GLN A 37 34.20 -11.96 10.21
N SER A 38 33.50 -12.41 9.17
CA SER A 38 32.71 -13.64 9.15
C SER A 38 32.94 -14.35 7.82
N GLY A 39 33.79 -15.38 7.81
CA GLY A 39 34.23 -16.02 6.58
C GLY A 39 34.97 -15.05 5.64
N GLU A 40 34.54 -14.98 4.38
CA GLU A 40 35.11 -14.12 3.33
C GLU A 40 34.51 -12.71 3.31
N VAL A 41 33.82 -12.28 4.38
CA VAL A 41 33.23 -10.94 4.44
C VAL A 41 33.59 -10.21 5.73
N LEU A 42 33.71 -8.89 5.63
CA LEU A 42 33.73 -7.97 6.76
C LEU A 42 32.38 -7.25 6.83
N VAL A 43 31.80 -7.17 8.02
CA VAL A 43 30.58 -6.39 8.28
C VAL A 43 30.87 -5.37 9.37
N GLY A 44 30.54 -4.11 9.11
CA GLY A 44 30.78 -3.02 10.07
C GLY A 44 29.81 -1.87 9.90
N LEU A 45 29.37 -1.32 11.04
CA LEU A 45 28.58 -0.10 11.08
C LEU A 45 29.55 1.09 11.08
N ILE A 46 29.42 1.96 10.09
CA ILE A 46 30.11 3.25 10.08
C ILE A 46 29.12 4.34 10.43
N ASP A 47 29.55 5.30 11.24
CA ASP A 47 28.75 6.46 11.65
C ASP A 47 29.34 7.74 11.04
N GLY A 48 28.95 8.92 11.56
CA GLY A 48 29.52 10.22 11.26
C GLY A 48 29.53 10.61 9.78
N LEU A 49 28.60 10.07 8.99
CA LEU A 49 28.38 10.50 7.60
C LEU A 49 27.77 11.89 7.59
N SER A 50 28.34 12.80 6.79
CA SER A 50 27.76 14.12 6.55
C SER A 50 26.56 14.00 5.62
N ILE A 51 25.62 14.94 5.63
CA ILE A 51 24.57 14.99 4.61
C ILE A 51 25.23 15.19 3.24
N GLY A 52 24.79 14.41 2.25
CA GLY A 52 25.35 14.37 0.90
C GLY A 52 26.36 13.24 0.70
N PRO A 53 27.22 13.35 -0.33
CA PRO A 53 28.20 12.31 -0.67
C PRO A 53 29.28 12.14 0.41
N ASN A 54 29.59 10.88 0.71
CA ASN A 54 30.69 10.45 1.58
C ASN A 54 31.44 9.30 0.89
N VAL A 55 32.77 9.32 0.89
CA VAL A 55 33.61 8.29 0.28
C VAL A 55 34.09 7.32 1.34
N VAL A 56 33.81 6.04 1.14
CA VAL A 56 34.40 4.94 1.91
C VAL A 56 35.48 4.29 1.05
N THR A 57 36.68 4.20 1.59
CA THR A 57 37.82 3.54 0.94
C THR A 57 38.20 2.29 1.71
N VAL A 58 38.28 1.17 0.99
CA VAL A 58 38.77 -0.12 1.51
C VAL A 58 40.13 -0.39 0.86
N LEU A 59 41.15 -0.51 1.70
CA LEU A 59 42.52 -0.83 1.32
C LEU A 59 42.80 -2.25 1.78
N ALA A 60 43.24 -3.12 0.88
CA ALA A 60 43.70 -4.46 1.22
C ALA A 60 45.03 -4.76 0.54
N LYS A 61 45.73 -5.80 0.98
CA LYS A 61 46.96 -6.26 0.33
C LYS A 61 46.65 -6.68 -1.13
N GLY A 62 47.00 -5.82 -2.09
CA GLY A 62 46.80 -6.06 -3.51
C GLY A 62 45.68 -5.24 -4.18
N GLY A 63 44.97 -4.35 -3.48
CA GLY A 63 43.94 -3.53 -4.12
C GLY A 63 43.32 -2.43 -3.26
N VAL A 64 42.64 -1.51 -3.95
CA VAL A 64 41.84 -0.43 -3.36
C VAL A 64 40.44 -0.49 -3.95
N ALA A 65 39.42 -0.47 -3.09
CA ALA A 65 38.04 -0.29 -3.50
C ALA A 65 37.49 1.02 -2.89
N LYS A 66 36.62 1.71 -3.63
CA LYS A 66 35.93 2.91 -3.15
C LYS A 66 34.44 2.79 -3.41
N ALA A 67 33.65 3.27 -2.46
CA ALA A 67 32.21 3.42 -2.60
C ALA A 67 31.81 4.83 -2.17
N THR A 68 30.94 5.48 -2.95
CA THR A 68 30.32 6.76 -2.55
C THR A 68 28.96 6.46 -1.95
N LEU A 69 28.75 6.89 -0.71
CA LEU A 69 27.49 6.81 0.01
C LEU A 69 26.85 8.19 0.05
N VAL A 70 25.63 8.34 -0.45
CA VAL A 70 24.87 9.59 -0.31
C VAL A 70 23.99 9.46 0.92
N ASN A 71 24.35 10.19 1.97
CA ASN A 71 23.62 10.19 3.23
C ASN A 71 22.59 11.31 3.26
N HIS A 72 21.38 11.00 3.69
CA HIS A 72 20.26 11.92 3.79
C HIS A 72 19.90 12.22 5.25
N ASP A 73 19.17 13.31 5.47
CA ASP A 73 18.62 13.62 6.78
C ASP A 73 17.64 12.53 7.24
N LYS A 74 17.58 12.25 8.54
CA LYS A 74 16.64 11.25 9.09
C LYS A 74 15.18 11.60 8.87
N ASN A 75 14.89 12.87 8.60
CA ASN A 75 13.54 13.39 8.37
C ASN A 75 13.14 13.32 6.90
N GLY A 76 14.03 12.90 6.00
CA GLY A 76 13.78 12.99 4.56
C GLY A 76 13.73 14.45 4.06
N PRO A 77 13.23 14.67 2.84
CA PRO A 77 12.89 13.63 1.86
C PRO A 77 14.15 13.05 1.20
N ILE A 78 14.03 11.84 0.67
CA ILE A 78 15.06 11.16 -0.12
C ILE A 78 14.60 11.01 -1.56
N ILE A 79 13.43 10.43 -1.76
CA ILE A 79 12.75 10.21 -3.03
C ILE A 79 11.39 10.92 -3.10
N SER A 80 10.71 11.17 -1.97
CA SER A 80 9.31 11.66 -1.97
C SER A 80 9.14 13.12 -2.35
N GLY A 81 10.21 13.88 -2.47
CA GLY A 81 10.17 15.32 -2.70
C GLY A 81 9.64 16.11 -1.50
N PRO A 82 9.33 17.41 -1.69
CA PRO A 82 9.07 18.33 -0.59
C PRO A 82 8.03 17.82 0.40
N HIS A 83 8.30 18.03 1.68
CA HIS A 83 7.37 17.72 2.75
C HIS A 83 6.04 18.46 2.61
N GLN A 84 4.95 17.73 2.84
CA GLN A 84 3.62 18.31 2.90
C GLN A 84 3.49 19.27 4.09
N MET A 85 2.86 20.40 3.83
CA MET A 85 2.59 21.46 4.81
C MET A 85 1.14 21.97 4.67
N PRO A 86 0.45 22.31 5.77
CA PRO A 86 0.90 22.20 7.17
C PRO A 86 1.04 20.74 7.61
N TRP A 87 1.59 20.50 8.80
CA TRP A 87 1.77 19.14 9.30
C TRP A 87 1.56 19.05 10.80
N ALA A 88 0.64 18.18 11.20
CA ALA A 88 0.32 17.95 12.60
C ALA A 88 1.20 16.87 13.21
N CYS A 89 1.92 17.22 14.29
CA CYS A 89 2.63 16.25 15.11
C CYS A 89 1.66 15.59 16.09
N GLU A 90 1.71 14.25 16.19
CA GLU A 90 0.79 13.46 17.00
C GLU A 90 1.51 12.50 17.95
N THR A 91 2.83 12.68 18.15
CA THR A 91 3.66 11.82 19.02
C THR A 91 3.06 11.60 20.40
N GLU A 92 2.46 12.64 21.01
CA GLU A 92 1.92 12.53 22.37
C GLU A 92 0.62 11.69 22.45
N ARG A 93 -0.08 11.50 21.32
CA ARG A 93 -1.27 10.65 21.22
C ARG A 93 -0.94 9.16 21.23
N LEU A 94 0.29 8.78 20.84
CA LEU A 94 0.72 7.39 20.85
C LEU A 94 1.00 6.92 22.29
N MET A 95 0.30 5.87 22.71
CA MET A 95 0.56 5.19 23.98
C MET A 95 1.52 4.02 23.78
N LEU A 96 2.54 3.96 24.62
CA LEU A 96 3.51 2.86 24.68
C LEU A 96 2.96 1.70 25.51
N ARG A 97 3.56 0.52 25.34
CA ARG A 97 3.15 -0.71 26.02
C ARG A 97 3.38 -0.73 27.53
N ASP A 98 4.17 0.19 28.06
CA ASP A 98 4.32 0.40 29.50
C ASP A 98 3.23 1.30 30.10
N GLY A 99 2.26 1.74 29.29
CA GLY A 99 1.17 2.62 29.69
C GLY A 99 1.51 4.12 29.66
N THR A 100 2.73 4.49 29.25
CA THR A 100 3.15 5.90 29.13
C THR A 100 2.87 6.45 27.72
N SER A 101 2.75 7.77 27.60
CA SER A 101 2.74 8.43 26.28
C SER A 101 4.14 8.42 25.68
N PHE A 102 4.26 8.30 24.35
CA PHE A 102 5.54 8.43 23.65
C PHE A 102 6.18 9.81 23.85
N GLY A 103 5.36 10.82 24.15
CA GLY A 103 5.78 12.16 24.54
C GLY A 103 5.61 13.20 23.43
N LYS A 104 5.82 14.46 23.79
CA LYS A 104 5.68 15.59 22.85
C LYS A 104 6.79 15.59 21.82
N ALA A 105 6.48 16.10 20.64
CA ALA A 105 7.46 16.36 19.60
C ALA A 105 8.51 17.36 20.11
N ILE A 106 9.78 17.10 19.79
CA ILE A 106 10.92 17.94 20.19
C ILE A 106 11.33 18.96 19.12
N ASP A 107 10.76 18.87 17.92
CA ASP A 107 10.99 19.77 16.79
C ASP A 107 9.81 19.79 15.80
N GLU A 108 9.92 20.63 14.78
CA GLU A 108 8.95 20.82 13.69
C GLU A 108 8.82 19.61 12.73
N ASN A 109 9.78 18.69 12.78
CA ASN A 109 9.74 17.43 12.03
C ASN A 109 9.05 16.31 12.82
N CYS A 110 8.40 16.67 13.94
CA CYS A 110 7.68 15.76 14.81
C CYS A 110 8.57 14.67 15.42
N ASN A 111 9.85 14.98 15.67
CA ASN A 111 10.74 14.01 16.28
C ASN A 111 10.43 13.77 17.75
N ALA A 112 10.77 12.57 18.23
CA ALA A 112 10.76 12.25 19.65
C ALA A 112 11.92 11.29 20.00
N PRO A 113 12.43 11.31 21.24
CA PRO A 113 13.49 10.39 21.65
C PRO A 113 13.06 8.93 21.53
N THR A 114 13.90 8.08 20.94
CA THR A 114 13.63 6.64 20.84
C THR A 114 13.40 6.01 22.22
N ARG A 115 12.33 5.24 22.35
CA ARG A 115 11.95 4.49 23.55
C ARG A 115 11.99 2.99 23.27
N THR A 116 12.38 2.22 24.27
CA THR A 116 12.32 0.75 24.22
C THR A 116 11.45 0.26 25.35
N THR A 117 10.44 -0.55 25.03
CA THR A 117 9.65 -1.29 26.00
C THR A 117 9.83 -2.79 25.77
N TYR A 118 9.54 -3.58 26.81
CA TYR A 118 9.51 -5.03 26.72
C TYR A 118 8.13 -5.49 27.15
N VAL A 119 7.57 -6.42 26.40
CA VAL A 119 6.32 -7.09 26.77
C VAL A 119 6.53 -8.59 26.76
N TYR A 120 5.72 -9.30 27.54
CA TYR A 120 5.69 -10.75 27.51
C TYR A 120 4.28 -11.25 27.25
N ARG A 121 4.17 -12.45 26.66
CA ARG A 121 2.88 -13.12 26.51
C ARG A 121 2.63 -14.04 27.70
N THR A 122 1.47 -13.92 28.33
CA THR A 122 1.08 -14.79 29.44
C THR A 122 0.67 -16.18 28.96
N THR A 123 0.60 -17.15 29.87
CA THR A 123 0.02 -18.47 29.60
C THR A 123 -1.48 -18.42 29.28
N SER A 124 -2.17 -17.33 29.64
CA SER A 124 -3.55 -17.05 29.23
C SER A 124 -3.67 -16.36 27.85
N GLY A 125 -2.55 -16.04 27.20
CA GLY A 125 -2.53 -15.42 25.86
C GLY A 125 -2.60 -13.90 25.85
N GLU A 126 -2.48 -13.23 27.00
CA GLU A 126 -2.48 -11.76 27.11
C GLU A 126 -1.08 -11.17 26.93
N TRP A 127 -1.00 -9.93 26.47
CA TRP A 127 0.25 -9.16 26.45
C TRP A 127 0.36 -8.28 27.69
N LYS A 128 1.47 -8.41 28.43
CA LYS A 128 1.75 -7.60 29.64
C LYS A 128 3.12 -6.93 29.54
N ASN A 129 3.26 -5.76 30.14
CA ASN A 129 4.54 -5.06 30.25
C ASN A 129 5.54 -5.84 31.10
N LEU A 130 6.80 -5.86 30.69
CA LEU A 130 7.93 -6.41 31.44
C LEU A 130 8.90 -5.28 31.79
N ALA A 131 8.83 -4.79 33.03
CA ALA A 131 9.67 -3.68 33.49
C ALA A 131 11.03 -4.17 34.04
N ALA A 132 12.04 -3.29 34.00
CA ALA A 132 13.32 -3.53 34.68
C ALA A 132 13.10 -3.73 36.19
N PRO A 133 13.80 -4.69 36.85
CA PRO A 133 14.98 -5.44 36.39
C PRO A 133 14.68 -6.73 35.59
N PHE A 134 13.55 -6.80 34.88
CA PHE A 134 13.18 -7.88 33.94
C PHE A 134 13.11 -9.28 34.57
N ALA A 135 12.66 -9.35 35.82
CA ALA A 135 12.40 -10.63 36.48
C ALA A 135 11.34 -11.44 35.71
N ILE A 136 11.59 -12.75 35.54
CA ILE A 136 10.72 -13.67 34.82
C ILE A 136 9.39 -13.87 35.59
N PRO A 137 8.24 -13.42 35.05
CA PRO A 137 6.94 -13.60 35.71
C PRO A 137 6.49 -15.06 35.73
N ALA A 138 5.78 -15.46 36.78
CA ALA A 138 5.28 -16.83 36.94
C ALA A 138 4.24 -17.23 35.87
N ASP A 139 3.50 -16.26 35.33
CA ASP A 139 2.51 -16.46 34.27
C ASP A 139 3.08 -16.30 32.86
N MET A 140 4.40 -16.18 32.70
CA MET A 140 5.03 -16.02 31.39
C MET A 140 5.01 -17.32 30.57
N SER A 141 4.58 -17.21 29.32
CA SER A 141 4.63 -18.31 28.35
C SER A 141 5.99 -18.42 27.65
N THR A 142 6.21 -19.55 26.98
CA THR A 142 7.33 -19.74 26.05
C THR A 142 6.81 -19.85 24.62
N THR A 143 7.69 -19.67 23.65
CA THR A 143 7.37 -19.88 22.23
C THR A 143 8.53 -20.55 21.51
N THR A 144 8.25 -21.16 20.37
CA THR A 144 9.26 -21.87 19.56
C THR A 144 9.28 -21.29 18.15
N SER A 145 10.42 -20.71 17.78
CA SER A 145 10.61 -20.10 16.45
C SER A 145 10.65 -21.17 15.35
N LEU A 146 10.52 -20.76 14.09
CA LEU A 146 10.61 -21.67 12.93
C LEU A 146 11.97 -22.38 12.82
N ASN A 147 13.01 -21.87 13.48
CA ASN A 147 14.33 -22.49 13.52
C ASN A 147 14.46 -23.52 14.66
N GLY A 148 13.38 -23.79 15.41
CA GLY A 148 13.33 -24.79 16.48
C GLY A 148 13.82 -24.32 17.85
N ASN A 149 14.12 -23.02 18.02
CA ASN A 149 14.57 -22.48 19.30
C ASN A 149 13.37 -22.15 20.19
N THR A 150 13.29 -22.79 21.36
CA THR A 150 12.34 -22.42 22.41
C THR A 150 12.92 -21.32 23.30
N VAL A 151 12.18 -20.22 23.45
CA VAL A 151 12.58 -19.05 24.24
C VAL A 151 11.44 -18.57 25.14
N ASN A 152 11.79 -17.79 26.16
CA ASN A 152 10.81 -16.98 26.89
C ASN A 152 10.07 -16.08 25.90
N TYR A 153 8.74 -15.98 26.00
CA TYR A 153 7.98 -15.19 25.04
C TYR A 153 8.00 -13.72 25.41
N ILE A 154 9.18 -13.11 25.28
CA ILE A 154 9.46 -11.70 25.51
C ILE A 154 9.71 -11.03 24.17
N VAL A 155 9.04 -9.90 23.94
CA VAL A 155 9.16 -9.09 22.73
C VAL A 155 9.71 -7.72 23.13
N ARG A 156 10.83 -7.34 22.51
CA ARG A 156 11.35 -5.97 22.55
C ARG A 156 10.57 -5.14 21.53
N VAL A 157 10.08 -3.96 21.94
CA VAL A 157 9.48 -2.97 21.05
C VAL A 157 10.29 -1.69 21.10
N GLU A 158 10.90 -1.33 19.96
CA GLU A 158 11.52 -0.02 19.76
C GLU A 158 10.52 0.92 19.12
N THR A 159 10.30 2.10 19.70
CA THR A 159 9.48 3.19 19.14
C THR A 159 10.36 4.41 18.93
N GLY A 160 10.36 4.97 17.73
CA GLY A 160 11.16 6.15 17.38
C GLY A 160 10.50 6.98 16.29
N THR A 161 11.15 8.06 15.87
CA THR A 161 10.67 8.90 14.76
C THR A 161 11.66 8.92 13.62
N LEU A 162 11.14 8.78 12.41
CA LEU A 162 11.91 8.77 11.18
C LEU A 162 10.99 9.19 10.01
N ASN A 163 11.51 9.97 9.08
CA ASN A 163 10.74 10.57 7.97
C ASN A 163 9.49 11.35 8.43
N ARG A 164 9.56 12.01 9.60
CA ARG A 164 8.43 12.64 10.31
C ARG A 164 7.32 11.69 10.78
N GLY A 165 7.40 10.40 10.47
CA GLY A 165 6.54 9.34 10.99
C GLY A 165 7.04 8.78 12.31
N ILE A 166 6.15 8.14 13.07
CA ILE A 166 6.54 7.28 14.18
C ILE A 166 6.75 5.89 13.60
N TYR A 167 7.85 5.21 13.94
CA TYR A 167 8.10 3.82 13.57
C TYR A 167 8.07 2.93 14.80
N GLN A 168 7.73 1.66 14.58
CA GLN A 168 7.93 0.61 15.57
C GLN A 168 8.60 -0.62 14.96
N ILE A 169 9.51 -1.21 15.74
CA ILE A 169 10.16 -2.49 15.45
C ILE A 169 9.91 -3.42 16.64
N ALA A 170 9.32 -4.59 16.38
CA ALA A 170 9.11 -5.64 17.38
C ALA A 170 9.86 -6.93 17.00
N MET A 171 10.52 -7.55 17.98
CA MET A 171 11.25 -8.80 17.78
C MET A 171 11.32 -9.59 19.10
N LEU A 172 11.32 -10.93 19.01
CA LEU A 172 11.64 -11.77 20.16
C LEU A 172 13.03 -11.44 20.69
N TYR A 173 13.12 -11.07 21.96
CA TYR A 173 14.36 -10.71 22.62
C TYR A 173 14.21 -10.80 24.14
N ASP A 174 14.98 -11.68 24.77
CA ASP A 174 15.04 -11.80 26.23
C ASP A 174 16.23 -10.98 26.78
N PRO A 175 15.99 -9.86 27.48
CA PRO A 175 17.05 -8.99 27.98
C PRO A 175 17.96 -9.64 29.03
N ASN A 176 17.57 -10.79 29.60
CA ASN A 176 18.38 -11.52 30.57
C ASN A 176 19.36 -12.51 29.93
N THR A 177 19.10 -12.95 28.69
CA THR A 177 19.83 -14.07 28.08
C THR A 177 20.37 -13.79 26.68
N GLU A 178 19.82 -12.82 25.95
CA GLU A 178 20.30 -12.43 24.63
C GLU A 178 21.53 -11.50 24.72
N PRO A 179 22.42 -11.52 23.72
CA PRO A 179 23.57 -10.62 23.67
C PRO A 179 23.12 -9.16 23.49
N GLN A 180 24.03 -8.23 23.78
CA GLN A 180 23.82 -6.81 23.47
C GLN A 180 23.49 -6.62 21.99
N ILE A 181 22.55 -5.71 21.72
CA ILE A 181 22.10 -5.43 20.35
C ILE A 181 23.27 -4.87 19.54
N ALA A 182 23.59 -5.56 18.46
CA ALA A 182 24.54 -5.14 17.46
C ALA A 182 24.25 -5.84 16.12
N PRO A 183 24.62 -5.23 14.98
CA PRO A 183 24.62 -5.91 13.70
C PRO A 183 25.44 -7.21 13.75
N GLY A 184 24.81 -8.32 13.36
CA GLY A 184 25.46 -9.64 13.32
C GLY A 184 25.55 -10.36 14.67
N ALA A 185 24.98 -9.82 15.75
CA ALA A 185 24.75 -10.58 16.96
C ALA A 185 23.72 -11.69 16.70
N ALA A 186 23.90 -12.85 17.32
CA ALA A 186 22.99 -13.98 17.19
C ALA A 186 21.92 -13.92 18.28
N TYR A 187 20.67 -13.70 17.88
CA TYR A 187 19.52 -13.69 18.78
C TYR A 187 18.77 -15.02 18.66
N LYS A 188 18.55 -15.73 19.77
CA LYS A 188 17.93 -17.07 19.75
C LYS A 188 16.49 -17.05 19.28
N GLY A 189 15.74 -16.02 19.67
CA GLY A 189 14.34 -15.84 19.29
C GLY A 189 14.12 -15.44 17.83
N TRP A 190 15.07 -14.74 17.21
CA TRP A 190 14.92 -14.25 15.84
C TRP A 190 15.28 -15.33 14.81
N ASN A 191 14.41 -15.54 13.83
CA ASN A 191 14.63 -16.52 12.77
C ASN A 191 15.42 -15.95 11.57
N GLY A 192 15.91 -14.71 11.66
CA GLY A 192 16.63 -14.02 10.59
C GLY A 192 15.72 -13.37 9.54
N LYS A 193 14.40 -13.45 9.70
CA LYS A 193 13.40 -12.98 8.71
C LYS A 193 12.61 -11.81 9.29
N ALA A 194 12.11 -10.94 8.42
CA ALA A 194 11.35 -9.76 8.80
C ALA A 194 10.07 -9.60 7.97
N MET A 195 9.10 -8.90 8.55
CA MET A 195 7.84 -8.56 7.93
C MET A 195 7.57 -7.07 8.10
N TYR A 196 7.15 -6.42 7.02
CA TYR A 196 6.71 -5.04 7.04
C TYR A 196 5.19 -4.97 7.06
N ILE A 197 4.61 -4.46 8.14
CA ILE A 197 3.16 -4.37 8.35
C ILE A 197 2.65 -3.03 7.83
N PHE A 198 1.78 -3.08 6.83
CA PHE A 198 1.14 -1.94 6.19
C PHE A 198 -0.32 -1.81 6.66
N GLY A 199 -0.72 -0.58 6.96
CA GLY A 199 -2.08 -0.25 7.37
C GLY A 199 -2.99 0.18 6.21
N GLY A 200 -4.28 -0.09 6.35
CA GLY A 200 -5.32 0.21 5.35
C GLY A 200 -5.80 1.67 5.32
N GLY A 201 -6.88 1.90 4.56
CA GLY A 201 -7.47 3.22 4.30
C GLY A 201 -6.64 4.06 3.32
N VAL A 202 -7.12 5.25 2.96
CA VAL A 202 -6.38 6.24 2.15
C VAL A 202 -6.82 7.63 2.60
N GLY A 203 -5.87 8.47 3.00
CA GLY A 203 -6.13 9.85 3.43
C GLY A 203 -5.28 10.88 2.69
N SER A 204 -5.60 12.16 2.86
CA SER A 204 -4.95 13.26 2.14
C SER A 204 -3.56 13.64 2.66
N GLY A 205 -3.18 13.19 3.87
CA GLY A 205 -1.92 13.56 4.51
C GLY A 205 -2.07 14.59 5.61
N TYR A 206 -1.12 15.51 5.71
CA TYR A 206 -1.04 16.66 6.63
C TYR A 206 -0.88 16.31 8.11
N ARG A 207 -0.54 15.06 8.43
CA ARG A 207 -0.41 14.57 9.81
C ARG A 207 0.61 13.46 9.94
N GLN A 208 1.25 13.40 11.10
CA GLN A 208 2.13 12.29 11.49
C GLN A 208 1.37 10.99 11.72
N GLY A 209 0.15 11.06 12.31
CA GLY A 209 -0.58 9.90 12.79
C GLY A 209 0.00 9.31 14.09
N PHE A 210 -0.83 8.54 14.79
CA PHE A 210 -0.46 7.84 16.03
C PHE A 210 -0.82 6.34 16.00
N ARG A 211 -1.28 5.84 14.85
CA ARG A 211 -1.63 4.44 14.63
C ARG A 211 -0.65 3.78 13.68
N LEU A 212 -0.38 2.50 13.90
CA LEU A 212 0.73 1.75 13.33
C LEU A 212 0.23 0.41 12.80
N GLY A 213 0.63 0.04 11.58
CA GLY A 213 0.12 -1.18 10.93
C GLY A 213 -1.41 -1.21 10.87
N THR A 214 -2.02 -2.27 11.39
CA THR A 214 -3.48 -2.44 11.44
C THR A 214 -4.10 -1.99 12.77
N ASN A 215 -3.32 -1.42 13.70
CA ASN A 215 -3.75 -1.17 15.08
C ASN A 215 -3.13 0.12 15.67
N VAL A 216 -3.16 0.28 17.00
CA VAL A 216 -2.50 1.39 17.72
C VAL A 216 -1.00 1.14 17.96
N ASP A 217 -0.50 -0.06 17.66
CA ASP A 217 0.90 -0.44 17.80
C ASP A 217 1.28 -1.64 16.89
N VAL A 218 2.56 -2.00 16.85
CA VAL A 218 3.11 -3.07 16.00
C VAL A 218 2.76 -4.49 16.47
N ILE A 219 2.42 -4.70 17.75
CA ILE A 219 1.98 -5.99 18.28
C ILE A 219 0.44 -6.01 18.30
N ALA A 220 -0.17 -5.93 17.12
CA ALA A 220 -1.62 -5.87 17.02
C ALA A 220 -2.26 -7.12 17.67
N SER A 221 -3.31 -6.87 18.44
CA SER A 221 -4.26 -7.88 18.91
C SER A 221 -5.65 -7.27 18.80
N GLY A 222 -6.54 -7.89 18.01
CA GLY A 222 -7.89 -7.38 17.83
C GLY A 222 -8.49 -7.73 16.47
N PRO A 223 -9.57 -7.05 16.08
CA PRO A 223 -10.36 -7.43 14.91
C PRO A 223 -9.59 -7.28 13.58
N PHE A 224 -8.54 -6.48 13.52
CA PHE A 224 -7.79 -6.20 12.29
C PHE A 224 -6.44 -6.92 12.21
N GLY A 225 -6.15 -7.83 13.16
CA GLY A 225 -4.95 -8.66 13.14
C GLY A 225 -4.56 -9.20 14.51
N ASP A 226 -3.90 -10.36 14.50
CA ASP A 226 -3.14 -10.90 15.62
C ASP A 226 -1.70 -11.17 15.17
N GLU A 227 -0.75 -10.43 15.74
CA GLU A 227 0.66 -10.51 15.40
C GLU A 227 1.38 -11.65 16.15
N HIS A 228 0.68 -12.35 17.04
CA HIS A 228 1.18 -13.51 17.76
C HIS A 228 1.75 -14.59 16.83
N GLU A 229 1.03 -15.00 15.78
CA GLU A 229 1.47 -16.07 14.88
C GLU A 229 2.78 -15.72 14.16
N LYS A 230 3.03 -14.44 13.90
CA LYS A 230 4.26 -13.96 13.28
C LYS A 230 5.40 -13.89 14.30
N LEU A 231 5.16 -13.28 15.46
CA LEU A 231 6.17 -13.13 16.51
C LEU A 231 6.60 -14.47 17.12
N SER A 232 5.66 -15.37 17.42
CA SER A 232 5.94 -16.70 17.98
C SER A 232 6.87 -17.53 17.09
N ARG A 233 6.79 -17.30 15.77
CA ARG A 233 7.60 -17.96 14.75
C ARG A 233 8.98 -17.33 14.55
N GLY A 234 9.27 -16.25 15.26
CA GLY A 234 10.56 -15.57 15.29
C GLY A 234 10.73 -14.50 14.22
N PHE A 235 9.67 -14.05 13.54
CA PHE A 235 9.74 -12.92 12.63
C PHE A 235 9.93 -11.61 13.40
N ALA A 236 10.79 -10.73 12.88
CA ALA A 236 10.78 -9.33 13.28
C ALA A 236 9.66 -8.58 12.53
N LEU A 237 8.94 -7.70 13.21
CA LEU A 237 7.87 -6.88 12.64
C LEU A 237 8.29 -5.41 12.60
N LEU A 238 8.05 -4.76 11.46
CA LEU A 238 8.39 -3.37 11.20
C LEU A 238 7.15 -2.62 10.71
N THR A 239 6.94 -1.39 11.16
CA THR A 239 5.88 -0.53 10.65
C THR A 239 6.13 0.95 10.95
N SER A 240 5.37 1.82 10.30
CA SER A 240 5.35 3.27 10.58
C SER A 240 3.96 3.85 10.40
N THR A 241 3.68 4.96 11.09
CA THR A 241 2.45 5.74 10.92
C THR A 241 2.30 6.26 9.48
N LEU A 242 3.40 6.50 8.75
CA LEU A 242 3.34 6.87 7.33
C LEU A 242 3.22 5.68 6.38
N ASN A 243 3.17 4.46 6.93
CA ASN A 243 2.78 3.24 6.22
C ASN A 243 1.38 2.74 6.63
N LEU A 244 0.62 3.56 7.37
CA LEU A 244 -0.83 3.48 7.45
C LEU A 244 -1.40 4.45 6.42
N PHE A 245 -1.91 3.92 5.32
CA PHE A 245 -2.24 4.75 4.15
C PHE A 245 -3.43 5.70 4.40
N GLN A 246 -4.26 5.42 5.40
CA GLN A 246 -5.25 6.38 5.95
C GLN A 246 -4.63 7.69 6.46
N ASN A 247 -3.38 7.69 6.93
CA ASN A 247 -2.72 8.92 7.38
C ASN A 247 -2.23 9.77 6.21
N ASN A 248 -1.86 9.14 5.09
CA ASN A 248 -1.29 9.79 3.91
C ASN A 248 -1.35 8.85 2.70
N GLY A 249 -1.98 9.30 1.61
CA GLY A 249 -2.16 8.58 0.36
C GLY A 249 -0.99 8.68 -0.62
N SER A 250 0.17 9.21 -0.21
CA SER A 250 1.38 9.24 -1.04
C SER A 250 2.14 7.93 -0.98
N ASP A 251 2.11 7.16 -2.07
CA ASP A 251 2.79 5.88 -2.19
C ASP A 251 4.32 6.04 -2.29
N VAL A 252 4.86 7.18 -2.78
CA VAL A 252 6.31 7.46 -2.67
C VAL A 252 6.72 7.67 -1.23
N LEU A 253 5.97 8.47 -0.46
CA LEU A 253 6.29 8.70 0.95
C LEU A 253 6.21 7.39 1.74
N SER A 254 5.25 6.53 1.40
CA SER A 254 5.17 5.17 1.94
C SER A 254 6.43 4.34 1.62
N ALA A 255 6.87 4.32 0.36
CA ALA A 255 8.07 3.60 -0.06
C ALA A 255 9.34 4.11 0.63
N GLU A 256 9.52 5.43 0.69
CA GLU A 256 10.63 6.07 1.37
C GLU A 256 10.67 5.68 2.84
N THR A 257 9.54 5.83 3.55
CA THR A 257 9.43 5.47 4.96
C THR A 257 9.74 3.99 5.18
N ALA A 258 9.19 3.09 4.35
CA ALA A 258 9.46 1.66 4.46
C ALA A 258 10.95 1.33 4.25
N SER A 259 11.59 2.00 3.30
CA SER A 259 13.02 1.83 3.05
C SER A 259 13.89 2.29 4.21
N MET A 260 13.57 3.43 4.83
CA MET A 260 14.32 3.99 5.95
C MET A 260 14.07 3.23 7.26
N VAL A 261 12.86 2.71 7.49
CA VAL A 261 12.58 1.82 8.64
C VAL A 261 13.29 0.47 8.47
N LYS A 262 13.31 -0.09 7.25
CA LYS A 262 14.14 -1.26 6.91
C LYS A 262 15.62 -0.98 7.16
N GLU A 263 16.12 0.18 6.74
CA GLU A 263 17.50 0.60 6.98
C GLU A 263 17.82 0.71 8.48
N ARG A 264 16.92 1.33 9.28
CA ARG A 264 17.03 1.40 10.73
C ARG A 264 17.12 0.01 11.37
N PHE A 265 16.31 -0.94 10.91
CA PHE A 265 16.38 -2.33 11.35
C PHE A 265 17.73 -2.96 11.02
N ILE A 266 18.21 -2.81 9.78
CA ILE A 266 19.49 -3.37 9.32
C ILE A 266 20.67 -2.82 10.13
N LYS A 267 20.71 -1.51 10.38
CA LYS A 267 21.75 -0.87 11.20
C LYS A 267 21.75 -1.31 12.67
N THR A 268 20.62 -1.82 13.15
CA THR A 268 20.44 -2.20 14.55
C THR A 268 20.72 -3.69 14.77
N TYR A 269 20.18 -4.55 13.89
CA TYR A 269 20.20 -6.01 14.07
C TYR A 269 21.00 -6.75 13.00
N GLY A 270 21.18 -6.16 11.82
CA GLY A 270 21.77 -6.80 10.64
C GLY A 270 20.75 -7.06 9.53
N GLU A 271 21.26 -7.48 8.37
CA GLU A 271 20.43 -7.75 7.18
C GLU A 271 19.53 -8.98 7.38
N PRO A 272 18.20 -8.86 7.20
CA PRO A 272 17.32 -10.03 7.21
C PRO A 272 17.49 -10.87 5.94
N ILE A 273 17.21 -12.17 6.03
CA ILE A 273 17.21 -13.09 4.87
C ILE A 273 16.25 -12.60 3.77
N TYR A 274 15.09 -12.08 4.21
CA TYR A 274 14.12 -11.37 3.38
C TYR A 274 13.23 -10.47 4.25
N VAL A 275 12.56 -9.54 3.58
CA VAL A 275 11.45 -8.76 4.12
C VAL A 275 10.21 -9.02 3.28
N MET A 276 9.15 -9.59 3.88
CA MET A 276 7.86 -9.70 3.20
C MET A 276 6.93 -8.55 3.59
N GLY A 277 6.12 -8.07 2.65
CA GLY A 277 5.02 -7.14 2.93
C GLY A 277 3.79 -7.88 3.45
N TRP A 278 3.06 -7.22 4.36
CA TRP A 278 1.81 -7.74 4.91
C TRP A 278 0.82 -6.61 5.14
N GLY A 279 -0.41 -6.74 4.66
CA GLY A 279 -1.46 -5.74 4.90
C GLY A 279 -2.57 -5.77 3.87
N GLY A 280 -3.70 -5.15 4.19
CA GLY A 280 -4.88 -5.16 3.33
C GLY A 280 -5.49 -3.79 3.06
N SER A 281 -6.45 -3.74 2.12
CA SER A 281 -7.06 -2.48 1.68
C SER A 281 -5.99 -1.52 1.13
N GLY A 282 -5.89 -0.29 1.65
CA GLY A 282 -4.76 0.62 1.38
C GLY A 282 -3.37 0.02 1.67
N GLY A 283 -3.26 -0.93 2.60
CA GLY A 283 -2.03 -1.69 2.84
C GLY A 283 -1.65 -2.62 1.69
N ALA A 284 -2.62 -3.10 0.91
CA ALA A 284 -2.36 -3.85 -0.31
C ALA A 284 -1.85 -2.93 -1.43
N MET A 285 -2.45 -1.75 -1.60
CA MET A 285 -2.01 -0.74 -2.57
C MET A 285 -0.54 -0.37 -2.34
N GLN A 286 -0.16 -0.12 -1.07
CA GLN A 286 1.22 0.20 -0.70
C GLN A 286 2.19 -0.91 -1.10
N GLN A 287 1.91 -2.17 -0.76
CA GLN A 287 2.80 -3.29 -1.07
C GLN A 287 3.02 -3.45 -2.57
N HIS A 288 1.94 -3.39 -3.35
CA HIS A 288 1.95 -3.48 -4.79
C HIS A 288 2.77 -2.36 -5.43
N LEU A 289 2.52 -1.10 -5.06
CA LEU A 289 3.23 0.07 -5.59
C LEU A 289 4.71 0.09 -5.15
N ILE A 290 5.00 -0.25 -3.89
CA ILE A 290 6.38 -0.33 -3.38
C ILE A 290 7.16 -1.38 -4.14
N ALA A 291 6.63 -2.60 -4.27
CA ALA A 291 7.33 -3.68 -4.96
C ALA A 291 7.48 -3.41 -6.47
N ASN A 292 6.51 -2.75 -7.10
CA ASN A 292 6.58 -2.40 -8.52
C ASN A 292 7.57 -1.25 -8.78
N ASN A 293 7.57 -0.19 -7.97
CA ASN A 293 8.32 1.03 -8.27
C ASN A 293 9.69 1.07 -7.58
N TYR A 294 9.88 0.33 -6.49
CA TYR A 294 11.07 0.33 -5.64
C TYR A 294 11.51 -1.11 -5.29
N PRO A 295 11.85 -1.93 -6.30
CA PRO A 295 12.14 -3.35 -6.12
C PRO A 295 13.34 -3.57 -5.19
N GLY A 296 13.20 -4.48 -4.22
CA GLY A 296 14.24 -4.74 -3.21
C GLY A 296 13.94 -4.17 -1.83
N ILE A 297 12.92 -3.31 -1.69
CA ILE A 297 12.35 -2.99 -0.37
C ILE A 297 11.65 -4.23 0.20
N LEU A 298 10.79 -4.86 -0.60
CA LEU A 298 10.05 -6.09 -0.29
C LEU A 298 10.49 -7.22 -1.21
N ASP A 299 10.70 -8.41 -0.66
CA ASP A 299 11.10 -9.63 -1.39
C ASP A 299 9.89 -10.48 -1.83
N GLY A 300 8.72 -10.25 -1.23
CA GLY A 300 7.44 -10.90 -1.50
C GLY A 300 6.32 -10.15 -0.79
N ILE A 301 5.07 -10.26 -1.26
CA ILE A 301 3.95 -9.51 -0.72
C ILE A 301 2.73 -10.40 -0.43
N VAL A 302 2.06 -10.11 0.68
CA VAL A 302 0.80 -10.76 1.09
C VAL A 302 -0.30 -9.70 1.20
N PRO A 303 -0.81 -9.18 0.06
CA PRO A 303 -1.93 -8.25 0.05
C PRO A 303 -3.22 -8.98 0.45
N SER A 304 -4.05 -8.33 1.27
CA SER A 304 -5.40 -8.83 1.60
C SER A 304 -6.50 -7.83 1.26
N GLY A 305 -7.69 -8.30 0.83
CA GLY A 305 -8.71 -7.39 0.30
C GLY A 305 -8.12 -6.44 -0.75
N SER A 306 -7.32 -7.03 -1.64
CA SER A 306 -6.31 -6.39 -2.49
C SER A 306 -6.87 -5.29 -3.39
N PHE A 307 -6.05 -4.27 -3.63
CA PHE A 307 -6.26 -3.22 -4.64
C PHE A 307 -4.92 -2.96 -5.34
N PRO A 308 -4.86 -2.87 -6.68
CA PRO A 308 -3.61 -2.64 -7.40
C PRO A 308 -2.91 -1.33 -7.04
N ASP A 309 -3.69 -0.25 -6.88
CA ASP A 309 -3.26 1.11 -6.55
C ASP A 309 -4.48 2.01 -6.22
N THR A 310 -4.22 3.22 -5.71
CA THR A 310 -5.26 4.19 -5.34
C THR A 310 -5.98 4.78 -6.55
N HIS A 311 -5.25 5.17 -7.59
CA HIS A 311 -5.76 6.05 -8.63
C HIS A 311 -6.57 5.35 -9.71
N THR A 312 -6.46 4.02 -9.80
CA THR A 312 -7.34 3.16 -10.60
C THR A 312 -8.54 2.63 -9.82
N THR A 313 -8.47 2.62 -8.49
CA THR A 313 -9.59 2.26 -7.59
C THR A 313 -10.56 3.44 -7.44
N LEU A 314 -10.03 4.63 -7.10
CA LEU A 314 -10.79 5.86 -6.88
C LEU A 314 -11.89 6.12 -7.93
N PRO A 315 -11.64 6.00 -9.25
CA PRO A 315 -12.60 6.47 -10.23
C PRO A 315 -13.91 5.67 -10.24
N SER A 316 -13.89 4.35 -10.08
CA SER A 316 -15.12 3.52 -9.99
C SER A 316 -15.91 3.80 -8.72
N ASP A 317 -15.21 4.18 -7.65
CA ASP A 317 -15.79 4.31 -6.32
C ASP A 317 -16.49 5.67 -6.20
N VAL A 318 -15.85 6.75 -6.70
CA VAL A 318 -16.50 8.06 -6.75
C VAL A 318 -17.62 8.12 -7.79
N ASP A 319 -17.55 7.31 -8.85
CA ASP A 319 -18.67 7.17 -9.80
C ASP A 319 -19.99 6.76 -9.10
N CYS A 320 -19.94 6.09 -7.93
CA CYS A 320 -21.14 5.80 -7.14
C CYS A 320 -21.97 7.05 -6.82
N SER A 321 -21.35 8.16 -6.41
CA SER A 321 -22.08 9.38 -6.08
C SER A 321 -22.66 10.10 -7.29
N LEU A 322 -22.07 9.89 -8.47
CA LEU A 322 -22.65 10.36 -9.73
C LEU A 322 -23.87 9.52 -10.12
N MET A 323 -23.77 8.20 -9.98
CA MET A 323 -24.89 7.29 -10.26
C MET A 323 -26.03 7.46 -9.28
N HIS A 324 -25.75 7.57 -7.98
CA HIS A 324 -26.75 7.82 -6.94
C HIS A 324 -27.52 9.11 -7.21
N ARG A 325 -26.80 10.21 -7.51
CA ARG A 325 -27.42 11.47 -7.93
C ARG A 325 -28.36 11.28 -9.12
N ALA A 326 -27.95 10.52 -10.13
CA ALA A 326 -28.78 10.28 -11.31
C ALA A 326 -30.05 9.49 -10.98
N PHE A 327 -29.93 8.45 -10.13
CA PHE A 327 -31.06 7.65 -9.69
C PHE A 327 -32.06 8.44 -8.83
N ASP A 328 -31.59 9.39 -8.02
CA ASP A 328 -32.45 10.19 -7.14
C ASP A 328 -33.14 11.37 -7.84
N ASN A 329 -32.55 11.88 -8.94
CA ASN A 329 -33.05 13.06 -9.64
C ASN A 329 -33.73 12.74 -10.99
N GLY A 330 -33.82 11.47 -11.36
CA GLY A 330 -34.46 11.01 -12.59
C GLY A 330 -35.98 10.92 -12.49
N ASN A 331 -36.65 10.82 -13.65
CA ASN A 331 -38.07 10.55 -13.76
C ASN A 331 -38.35 9.03 -13.77
N GLU A 332 -37.36 8.22 -14.13
CA GLU A 332 -37.46 6.77 -14.14
C GLU A 332 -37.42 6.19 -12.72
N VAL A 333 -38.27 5.18 -12.46
CA VAL A 333 -38.24 4.43 -11.21
C VAL A 333 -37.24 3.27 -11.34
N TRP A 334 -36.21 3.26 -10.49
CA TRP A 334 -35.16 2.25 -10.49
C TRP A 334 -35.36 1.20 -9.38
N THR A 335 -35.36 -0.09 -9.76
CA THR A 335 -35.23 -1.17 -8.77
C THR A 335 -33.78 -1.38 -8.38
N ASP A 336 -33.52 -2.01 -7.23
CA ASP A 336 -32.15 -2.29 -6.81
C ASP A 336 -31.46 -3.30 -7.72
N GLU A 337 -32.19 -4.21 -8.38
CA GLU A 337 -31.64 -5.09 -9.42
C GLU A 337 -31.15 -4.29 -10.64
N GLU A 338 -31.88 -3.25 -11.05
CA GLU A 338 -31.49 -2.39 -12.16
C GLU A 338 -30.28 -1.52 -11.80
N LYS A 339 -30.23 -0.96 -10.58
CA LYS A 339 -29.07 -0.23 -10.06
C LYS A 339 -27.85 -1.12 -9.94
N THR A 340 -28.03 -2.35 -9.47
CA THR A 340 -26.97 -3.37 -9.39
C THR A 340 -26.46 -3.72 -10.78
N ALA A 341 -27.35 -3.95 -11.75
CA ALA A 341 -26.96 -4.23 -13.12
C ALA A 341 -26.21 -3.06 -13.77
N ALA A 342 -26.67 -1.82 -13.54
CA ALA A 342 -26.05 -0.62 -14.09
C ALA A 342 -24.69 -0.30 -13.47
N SER A 343 -24.53 -0.53 -12.15
CA SER A 343 -23.29 -0.27 -11.43
C SER A 343 -22.28 -1.42 -11.56
N GLY A 344 -22.74 -2.65 -11.81
CA GLY A 344 -21.88 -3.82 -11.94
C GLY A 344 -21.38 -4.40 -10.63
N TRP A 345 -21.63 -3.72 -9.50
CA TRP A 345 -21.31 -4.24 -8.17
C TRP A 345 -22.11 -5.50 -7.86
N ASN A 346 -21.73 -6.19 -6.78
CA ASN A 346 -22.47 -7.35 -6.31
C ASN A 346 -23.89 -7.02 -5.85
N THR A 347 -24.08 -5.82 -5.28
CA THR A 347 -25.36 -5.22 -4.93
C THR A 347 -25.25 -3.70 -5.05
N TRP A 348 -26.38 -2.99 -5.16
CA TRP A 348 -26.38 -1.54 -5.14
C TRP A 348 -25.86 -0.96 -3.80
N GLU A 349 -26.11 -1.63 -2.68
CA GLU A 349 -25.68 -1.24 -1.32
C GLU A 349 -24.15 -1.11 -1.17
N THR A 350 -23.35 -1.68 -2.09
CA THR A 350 -21.91 -1.41 -2.17
C THR A 350 -21.60 0.07 -2.44
N CYS A 351 -22.43 0.78 -3.22
CA CYS A 351 -22.26 2.21 -3.43
C CYS A 351 -22.50 3.03 -2.15
N PRO A 352 -23.64 2.91 -1.44
CA PRO A 352 -23.81 3.50 -0.11
C PRO A 352 -22.69 3.14 0.89
N GLN A 353 -22.11 1.93 0.81
CA GLN A 353 -20.95 1.57 1.63
C GLN A 353 -19.71 2.40 1.27
N TRP A 354 -19.39 2.57 -0.01
CA TRP A 354 -18.33 3.49 -0.46
C TRP A 354 -18.62 4.94 -0.03
N GLU A 355 -19.88 5.36 -0.14
CA GLU A 355 -20.31 6.72 0.19
C GLU A 355 -20.29 7.05 1.67
N SER A 356 -20.35 6.04 2.53
CA SER A 356 -20.29 6.23 3.98
C SER A 356 -18.98 6.85 4.45
N ILE A 357 -17.88 6.71 3.69
CA ILE A 357 -16.53 7.11 4.10
C ILE A 357 -15.73 7.78 2.98
N TYR A 358 -15.75 7.26 1.75
CA TYR A 358 -14.75 7.55 0.71
C TYR A 358 -15.30 8.28 -0.53
N SER A 359 -16.57 8.06 -0.89
CA SER A 359 -17.20 8.72 -2.02
C SER A 359 -18.20 9.79 -1.56
N PRO A 360 -18.14 11.04 -2.06
CA PRO A 360 -17.14 11.62 -2.94
C PRO A 360 -15.94 12.21 -2.16
N THR A 361 -15.79 11.93 -0.85
CA THR A 361 -14.82 12.61 0.04
C THR A 361 -13.38 12.59 -0.50
N TRP A 362 -12.95 11.54 -1.21
CA TRP A 362 -11.64 11.46 -1.86
C TRP A 362 -11.37 12.52 -2.93
N VAL A 363 -12.41 13.12 -3.51
CA VAL A 363 -12.30 14.21 -4.49
C VAL A 363 -12.70 15.58 -3.91
N VAL A 364 -13.12 15.64 -2.65
CA VAL A 364 -13.54 16.87 -1.97
C VAL A 364 -12.34 17.58 -1.35
N ALA A 365 -12.10 18.82 -1.77
CA ALA A 365 -10.92 19.59 -1.39
C ALA A 365 -11.05 20.29 -0.03
N THR A 366 -12.27 20.58 0.40
CA THR A 366 -12.58 21.30 1.65
C THR A 366 -12.60 20.36 2.85
N ALA A 367 -12.36 20.91 4.04
CA ALA A 367 -12.46 20.16 5.29
C ALA A 367 -13.89 19.67 5.56
N THR A 368 -14.01 18.44 6.08
CA THR A 368 -15.23 17.91 6.68
C THR A 368 -15.14 17.97 8.20
N ASN A 369 -16.25 17.70 8.90
CA ASN A 369 -16.28 17.61 10.36
C ASN A 369 -17.06 16.37 10.82
N ILE A 370 -16.51 15.21 10.50
CA ILE A 370 -16.99 13.88 10.87
C ILE A 370 -16.33 13.49 12.20
N PRO A 371 -17.09 13.08 13.23
CA PRO A 371 -16.52 12.58 14.47
C PRO A 371 -15.58 11.39 14.25
N GLU A 372 -14.51 11.28 15.05
CA GLU A 372 -13.66 10.08 15.01
C GLU A 372 -14.51 8.83 15.33
N THR A 373 -14.37 7.78 14.52
CA THR A 373 -15.10 6.53 14.69
C THR A 373 -14.29 5.59 15.59
N ASN A 374 -14.89 5.13 16.69
CA ASN A 374 -14.26 4.17 17.61
C ASN A 374 -14.63 2.73 17.23
N TYR A 375 -13.63 1.93 16.85
CA TYR A 375 -13.78 0.52 16.50
C TYR A 375 -13.50 -0.44 17.67
N GLY A 376 -13.44 0.08 18.90
CA GLY A 376 -13.10 -0.68 20.11
C GLY A 376 -11.59 -0.70 20.40
N SER A 377 -11.22 -1.10 21.61
CA SER A 377 -9.80 -1.24 22.04
C SER A 377 -8.93 0.01 21.84
N GLY A 378 -9.51 1.20 21.86
CA GLY A 378 -8.80 2.46 21.61
C GLY A 378 -8.53 2.79 20.15
N LEU A 379 -9.10 2.03 19.20
CA LEU A 379 -8.95 2.25 17.76
C LEU A 379 -9.87 3.37 17.26
N LEU A 380 -9.32 4.58 17.21
CA LEU A 380 -9.99 5.77 16.68
C LEU A 380 -9.61 6.01 15.22
N TYR A 381 -10.60 6.10 14.32
CA TYR A 381 -10.43 6.42 12.91
C TYR A 381 -10.89 7.85 12.63
N ASP A 382 -10.01 8.61 11.98
CA ASP A 382 -10.32 9.91 11.40
C ASP A 382 -10.55 9.74 9.89
N PHE A 383 -11.80 9.92 9.48
CA PHE A 383 -12.24 9.82 8.08
C PHE A 383 -12.51 11.18 7.44
N ASN A 384 -12.05 12.27 8.08
CA ASN A 384 -12.19 13.58 7.48
C ASN A 384 -11.30 13.73 6.26
N THR A 385 -11.77 14.55 5.30
CA THR A 385 -10.96 14.92 4.12
C THR A 385 -9.65 15.57 4.56
N CYS A 386 -9.75 16.63 5.37
CA CYS A 386 -8.65 17.20 6.14
C CYS A 386 -8.63 16.59 7.54
N PRO A 387 -7.51 16.02 8.02
CA PRO A 387 -7.46 15.48 9.37
C PRO A 387 -7.86 16.49 10.45
N LEU A 388 -8.56 16.02 11.49
CA LEU A 388 -8.96 16.85 12.63
C LEU A 388 -7.75 17.41 13.40
N SER A 389 -6.59 16.76 13.27
CA SER A 389 -5.32 17.19 13.87
C SER A 389 -4.68 18.37 13.14
N MET A 390 -5.13 18.72 11.93
CA MET A 390 -4.59 19.87 11.20
C MET A 390 -4.78 21.17 12.01
N PRO A 391 -3.80 22.10 11.99
CA PRO A 391 -3.95 23.36 12.71
C PRO A 391 -5.20 24.14 12.23
N PRO A 392 -6.03 24.68 13.16
CA PRO A 392 -7.23 25.42 12.79
C PRO A 392 -6.95 26.57 11.82
N GLY A 393 -7.83 26.76 10.84
CA GLY A 393 -7.71 27.84 9.85
C GLY A 393 -6.69 27.62 8.74
N THR A 394 -6.03 26.46 8.68
CA THR A 394 -5.06 26.14 7.61
C THR A 394 -5.66 25.40 6.42
N ALA A 395 -6.80 24.74 6.60
CA ALA A 395 -7.52 24.05 5.53
C ALA A 395 -8.10 25.03 4.51
N TYR A 396 -8.17 24.60 3.26
CA TYR A 396 -8.77 25.33 2.16
C TYR A 396 -10.27 25.58 2.40
N ASP A 397 -10.68 26.82 2.16
CA ASP A 397 -12.07 27.23 2.03
C ASP A 397 -12.17 28.23 0.88
N PRO A 398 -13.06 28.02 -0.12
CA PRO A 398 -13.09 28.84 -1.33
C PRO A 398 -13.37 30.33 -1.08
N ILE A 399 -13.95 30.68 0.08
CA ILE A 399 -14.37 32.05 0.41
C ILE A 399 -13.42 32.68 1.43
N THR A 400 -13.13 31.95 2.52
CA THR A 400 -12.45 32.48 3.70
C THR A 400 -10.96 32.15 3.76
N ASN A 401 -10.51 31.09 3.06
CA ASN A 401 -9.10 30.70 2.98
C ASN A 401 -8.77 30.03 1.64
N PRO A 402 -8.83 30.77 0.51
CA PRO A 402 -8.65 30.18 -0.81
C PRO A 402 -7.21 29.69 -1.08
N SER A 403 -6.24 30.11 -0.27
CA SER A 403 -4.85 29.65 -0.31
C SER A 403 -4.56 28.48 0.64
N GLY A 404 -5.57 27.99 1.37
CA GLY A 404 -5.40 26.92 2.35
C GLY A 404 -5.01 25.58 1.74
N ALA A 405 -4.65 24.64 2.62
CA ALA A 405 -4.33 23.27 2.23
C ALA A 405 -5.60 22.53 1.77
N ARG A 406 -5.57 22.05 0.53
CA ARG A 406 -6.63 21.24 -0.07
C ARG A 406 -6.42 19.78 0.29
N CYS A 407 -7.51 19.10 0.67
CA CYS A 407 -7.44 17.77 1.26
C CYS A 407 -8.15 16.68 0.44
N ASP A 408 -8.34 16.90 -0.85
CA ASP A 408 -8.60 15.79 -1.77
C ASP A 408 -7.33 14.97 -2.01
N LEU A 409 -7.47 13.73 -2.48
CA LEU A 409 -6.33 12.82 -2.63
C LEU A 409 -5.28 13.33 -3.64
N TYR A 410 -5.68 14.06 -4.68
CA TYR A 410 -4.74 14.60 -5.67
C TYR A 410 -3.92 15.75 -5.11
N SER A 411 -4.57 16.63 -4.33
CA SER A 411 -3.87 17.72 -3.63
C SER A 411 -2.84 17.21 -2.62
N GLY A 412 -3.10 16.06 -1.99
CA GLY A 412 -2.17 15.40 -1.07
C GLY A 412 -0.85 14.96 -1.71
N ILE A 413 -0.86 14.70 -3.02
CA ILE A 413 0.30 14.27 -3.80
C ILE A 413 0.67 15.25 -4.92
N LYS A 414 0.35 16.55 -4.74
CA LYS A 414 0.57 17.58 -5.77
C LYS A 414 2.04 17.72 -6.22
N ASN A 415 2.99 17.35 -5.37
CA ASN A 415 4.42 17.30 -5.73
C ASN A 415 4.73 16.21 -6.77
N LEU A 416 3.93 15.14 -6.82
CA LEU A 416 4.05 14.05 -7.79
C LEU A 416 3.30 14.36 -9.09
N LEU A 417 2.19 15.09 -9.01
CA LEU A 417 1.27 15.31 -10.15
C LEU A 417 1.41 16.69 -10.82
N GLY A 418 1.93 17.68 -10.10
CA GLY A 418 2.01 19.07 -10.55
C GLY A 418 0.69 19.85 -10.41
N ILE A 419 0.68 21.03 -11.03
CA ILE A 419 -0.46 21.95 -11.07
C ILE A 419 -1.09 21.91 -12.47
N ASP A 420 -2.42 21.92 -12.53
CA ASP A 420 -3.13 22.01 -13.79
C ASP A 420 -3.11 23.46 -14.31
N PRO A 421 -2.49 23.72 -15.47
CA PRO A 421 -2.41 25.08 -16.01
C PRO A 421 -3.77 25.68 -16.37
N LEU A 422 -4.82 24.86 -16.56
CA LEU A 422 -6.16 25.35 -16.89
C LEU A 422 -6.91 25.88 -15.67
N THR A 423 -6.67 25.30 -14.49
CA THR A 423 -7.42 25.62 -13.28
C THR A 423 -6.59 26.35 -12.22
N GLY A 424 -5.26 26.25 -12.27
CA GLY A 424 -4.35 26.76 -11.25
C GLY A 424 -4.30 25.92 -9.96
N PHE A 425 -5.04 24.83 -9.89
CA PHE A 425 -5.10 23.91 -8.75
C PHE A 425 -4.25 22.64 -8.98
N PRO A 426 -3.97 21.85 -7.93
CA PRO A 426 -3.34 20.53 -8.09
C PRO A 426 -4.00 19.69 -9.18
N ALA A 427 -3.18 19.10 -10.05
CA ALA A 427 -3.67 18.38 -11.21
C ALA A 427 -4.39 17.08 -10.82
N ARG A 428 -5.59 16.86 -11.38
CA ARG A 428 -6.45 15.70 -11.08
C ARG A 428 -6.55 14.78 -12.30
N ALA A 429 -6.35 13.47 -12.10
CA ALA A 429 -6.43 12.48 -13.18
C ALA A 429 -7.83 11.85 -13.36
N TYR A 430 -8.79 12.16 -12.48
CA TYR A 430 -10.16 11.67 -12.59
C TYR A 430 -10.83 12.22 -13.85
N ASP A 431 -11.42 11.33 -14.64
CA ASP A 431 -12.15 11.63 -15.87
C ASP A 431 -13.40 10.77 -15.96
N ASN A 432 -14.49 11.36 -16.48
CA ASN A 432 -15.68 10.62 -16.89
C ASN A 432 -16.34 11.19 -18.17
N GLU A 433 -15.59 11.92 -18.99
CA GLU A 433 -16.11 12.68 -20.14
C GLU A 433 -16.84 11.78 -21.16
N GLY A 434 -16.22 10.67 -21.55
CA GLY A 434 -16.76 9.72 -22.53
C GLY A 434 -17.44 8.49 -21.94
N LEU A 435 -17.56 8.42 -20.61
CA LEU A 435 -17.97 7.19 -19.92
C LEU A 435 -19.50 7.01 -19.93
N GLN A 436 -19.95 5.84 -20.36
CA GLN A 436 -21.38 5.52 -20.51
C GLN A 436 -21.87 4.60 -19.39
N TYR A 437 -22.34 5.19 -18.29
CA TYR A 437 -22.83 4.42 -17.14
C TYR A 437 -24.01 3.53 -17.54
N GLY A 438 -24.01 2.26 -17.11
CA GLY A 438 -25.08 1.30 -17.42
C GLY A 438 -25.09 0.73 -18.84
N LEU A 439 -24.09 0.99 -19.69
CA LEU A 439 -24.07 0.52 -21.08
C LEU A 439 -24.22 -1.00 -21.20
N GLY A 440 -23.48 -1.76 -20.40
CA GLY A 440 -23.59 -3.23 -20.36
C GLY A 440 -24.99 -3.68 -19.92
N ALA A 441 -25.60 -3.02 -18.93
CA ALA A 441 -26.95 -3.33 -18.47
C ALA A 441 -27.99 -3.10 -19.58
N TYR A 442 -27.88 -2.00 -20.32
CA TYR A 442 -28.74 -1.69 -21.45
C TYR A 442 -28.61 -2.73 -22.57
N ARG A 443 -27.38 -3.03 -22.99
CA ARG A 443 -27.10 -4.02 -24.05
C ARG A 443 -27.61 -5.41 -23.71
N ASN A 444 -27.61 -5.76 -22.43
CA ASN A 444 -28.10 -7.04 -21.93
C ASN A 444 -29.61 -7.02 -21.58
N GLY A 445 -30.33 -5.95 -21.93
CA GLY A 445 -31.77 -5.81 -21.70
C GLY A 445 -32.18 -5.76 -20.23
N LYS A 446 -31.25 -5.40 -19.32
CA LYS A 446 -31.51 -5.29 -17.87
C LYS A 446 -32.10 -3.94 -17.49
N ILE A 447 -31.89 -2.91 -18.31
CA ILE A 447 -32.51 -1.59 -18.17
C ILE A 447 -33.04 -1.13 -19.54
N SER A 448 -34.05 -0.26 -19.53
CA SER A 448 -34.61 0.32 -20.75
C SER A 448 -33.65 1.32 -21.41
N ALA A 449 -33.89 1.64 -22.68
CA ALA A 449 -33.16 2.70 -23.37
C ALA A 449 -33.35 4.07 -22.68
N GLU A 450 -34.55 4.36 -22.17
CA GLU A 450 -34.84 5.59 -21.43
C GLU A 450 -33.99 5.69 -20.16
N LYS A 451 -33.99 4.64 -19.33
CA LYS A 451 -33.15 4.57 -18.12
C LYS A 451 -31.67 4.78 -18.42
N PHE A 452 -31.17 4.16 -19.49
CA PHE A 452 -29.78 4.32 -19.90
C PHE A 452 -29.43 5.75 -20.31
N VAL A 453 -30.31 6.40 -21.08
CA VAL A 453 -30.11 7.79 -21.52
C VAL A 453 -30.22 8.75 -20.35
N GLU A 454 -31.27 8.66 -19.53
CA GLU A 454 -31.50 9.53 -18.38
C GLU A 454 -30.37 9.42 -17.33
N LEU A 455 -29.89 8.20 -17.05
CA LEU A 455 -28.72 7.98 -16.18
C LEU A 455 -27.52 8.82 -16.64
N ASN A 456 -27.25 8.84 -17.95
CA ASN A 456 -26.10 9.56 -18.50
C ASN A 456 -26.33 11.07 -18.63
N GLU A 457 -27.58 11.52 -18.78
CA GLU A 457 -27.97 12.94 -18.71
C GLU A 457 -27.76 13.53 -17.31
N LEU A 458 -28.03 12.74 -16.25
CA LEU A 458 -28.07 13.24 -14.88
C LEU A 458 -26.81 12.97 -14.05
N ALA A 459 -25.96 12.01 -14.43
CA ALA A 459 -24.76 11.65 -13.66
C ALA A 459 -23.83 12.86 -13.43
N GLY A 460 -23.51 13.60 -14.51
CA GLY A 460 -22.64 14.78 -14.48
C GLY A 460 -21.22 14.46 -14.04
N GLY A 461 -20.64 15.27 -13.15
CA GLY A 461 -19.27 15.12 -12.66
C GLY A 461 -18.99 15.96 -11.42
N TYR A 462 -17.72 16.27 -11.21
CA TYR A 462 -17.20 17.05 -10.09
C TYR A 462 -16.56 18.36 -10.54
N THR A 463 -16.80 19.41 -9.75
CA THR A 463 -16.05 20.67 -9.77
C THR A 463 -14.60 20.45 -9.30
N VAL A 464 -13.76 21.48 -9.43
CA VAL A 464 -12.38 21.44 -8.94
C VAL A 464 -12.29 21.19 -7.42
N ASP A 465 -13.29 21.65 -6.66
CA ASP A 465 -13.41 21.47 -5.21
C ASP A 465 -14.09 20.15 -4.80
N GLY A 466 -14.56 19.34 -5.76
CA GLY A 466 -15.18 18.04 -5.51
C GLY A 466 -16.68 18.07 -5.27
N ALA A 467 -17.34 19.23 -5.40
CA ALA A 467 -18.79 19.31 -5.41
C ALA A 467 -19.37 18.72 -6.71
N LEU A 468 -20.53 18.06 -6.62
CA LEU A 468 -21.27 17.55 -7.78
C LEU A 468 -21.71 18.69 -8.71
N GLN A 469 -21.62 18.47 -10.02
CA GLN A 469 -22.04 19.43 -11.06
C GLN A 469 -22.66 18.72 -12.27
N ALA A 470 -23.45 19.44 -13.08
CA ALA A 470 -24.07 18.87 -14.28
C ALA A 470 -23.05 18.48 -15.36
N GLY A 471 -21.96 19.24 -15.51
CA GLY A 471 -20.91 18.93 -16.48
C GLY A 471 -20.03 17.76 -16.05
N ARG A 472 -19.66 16.89 -16.99
CA ARG A 472 -18.69 15.80 -16.77
C ARG A 472 -17.29 16.36 -16.46
N THR A 473 -16.50 15.60 -15.71
CA THR A 473 -15.13 15.97 -15.34
C THR A 473 -14.14 15.50 -16.40
N GLN A 474 -13.23 16.40 -16.77
CA GLN A 474 -12.09 16.09 -17.62
C GLN A 474 -10.82 15.94 -16.78
N GLY A 475 -10.10 14.84 -16.98
CA GLY A 475 -8.81 14.62 -16.34
C GLY A 475 -7.73 15.52 -16.93
N SER A 476 -6.86 16.06 -16.07
CA SER A 476 -5.73 16.89 -16.48
C SER A 476 -4.67 16.05 -17.20
N TYR A 477 -4.23 16.49 -18.38
CA TYR A 477 -3.15 15.83 -19.13
C TYR A 477 -1.83 15.77 -18.35
N VAL A 478 -1.55 16.76 -17.49
CA VAL A 478 -0.34 16.77 -16.66
C VAL A 478 -0.41 15.64 -15.64
N ALA A 479 -1.54 15.51 -14.93
CA ALA A 479 -1.76 14.42 -13.99
C ALA A 479 -1.78 13.06 -14.69
N LEU A 480 -2.50 12.92 -15.80
CA LEU A 480 -2.57 11.66 -16.55
C LEU A 480 -1.18 11.17 -16.97
N ASN A 481 -0.33 12.04 -17.52
CA ASN A 481 1.05 11.68 -17.86
C ASN A 481 1.84 11.24 -16.62
N ALA A 482 1.79 12.02 -15.53
CA ALA A 482 2.53 11.72 -14.30
C ALA A 482 2.08 10.40 -13.66
N MET A 483 0.78 10.10 -13.71
CA MET A 483 0.20 8.88 -13.14
C MET A 483 0.79 7.61 -13.75
N TYR A 484 0.94 7.57 -15.08
CA TYR A 484 1.52 6.41 -15.77
C TYR A 484 3.05 6.46 -15.78
N GLU A 485 3.63 7.55 -16.27
CA GLU A 485 5.08 7.65 -16.51
C GLU A 485 5.91 7.47 -15.23
N PHE A 486 5.36 7.85 -14.07
CA PHE A 486 6.00 7.73 -12.76
C PHE A 486 5.36 6.68 -11.85
N GLY A 487 4.55 5.77 -12.39
CA GLY A 487 4.13 4.54 -11.71
C GLY A 487 3.12 4.71 -10.58
N ARG A 488 2.28 5.76 -10.60
CA ARG A 488 1.15 5.86 -9.65
C ARG A 488 0.03 4.89 -10.03
N VAL A 489 -0.11 4.63 -11.33
CA VAL A 489 -0.89 3.51 -11.86
C VAL A 489 0.04 2.30 -11.89
N ASN A 490 -0.32 1.26 -11.15
CA ASN A 490 0.51 0.07 -11.04
C ASN A 490 0.34 -0.81 -12.27
N GLU A 491 1.33 -0.81 -13.17
CA GLU A 491 1.33 -1.67 -14.36
C GLU A 491 1.83 -3.11 -14.11
N GLY A 492 2.45 -3.38 -12.95
CA GLY A 492 2.89 -4.72 -12.55
C GLY A 492 4.18 -5.25 -13.20
N GLY A 493 4.89 -4.43 -13.97
CA GLY A 493 6.08 -4.84 -14.74
C GLY A 493 7.27 -5.30 -13.90
N ASN A 494 7.41 -4.84 -12.65
CA ASN A 494 8.51 -5.29 -11.77
C ASN A 494 8.06 -6.33 -10.73
N LEU A 495 6.76 -6.67 -10.71
CA LEU A 495 6.21 -7.61 -9.74
C LEU A 495 6.49 -9.08 -10.09
N GLY A 496 6.81 -9.39 -11.35
CA GLY A 496 7.12 -10.76 -11.78
C GLY A 496 8.29 -11.40 -11.02
N GLY A 497 9.22 -10.57 -10.50
CA GLY A 497 10.42 -11.01 -9.78
C GLY A 497 10.21 -11.35 -8.30
N ILE A 498 8.98 -11.28 -7.78
CA ILE A 498 8.67 -11.61 -6.38
C ILE A 498 7.41 -12.51 -6.26
N PRO A 499 7.27 -13.30 -5.19
CA PRO A 499 6.03 -14.02 -4.90
C PRO A 499 4.91 -13.10 -4.41
N ILE A 500 3.68 -13.40 -4.82
CA ILE A 500 2.46 -12.71 -4.39
C ILE A 500 1.45 -13.75 -3.90
N ILE A 501 1.00 -13.63 -2.65
CA ILE A 501 -0.14 -14.39 -2.13
C ILE A 501 -1.24 -13.39 -1.77
N ASP A 502 -2.25 -13.30 -2.61
CA ASP A 502 -3.40 -12.42 -2.44
C ASP A 502 -4.50 -13.15 -1.66
N THR A 503 -4.92 -12.60 -0.52
CA THR A 503 -5.95 -13.22 0.33
C THR A 503 -7.23 -12.38 0.35
N ARG A 504 -8.40 -13.04 0.34
CA ARG A 504 -9.68 -12.33 0.34
C ARG A 504 -10.80 -13.07 1.06
N THR A 505 -11.67 -12.31 1.69
CA THR A 505 -12.96 -12.78 2.21
C THR A 505 -14.09 -12.45 1.22
N ASP A 506 -14.93 -13.43 0.94
CA ASP A 506 -16.15 -13.30 0.14
C ASP A 506 -17.40 -13.27 1.04
N PRO A 507 -18.13 -12.14 1.08
CA PRO A 507 -19.35 -12.01 1.87
C PRO A 507 -20.61 -12.52 1.17
N GLY A 508 -20.48 -13.22 0.04
CA GLY A 508 -21.59 -13.62 -0.81
C GLY A 508 -22.34 -12.42 -1.39
N LYS A 509 -23.62 -12.29 -1.04
CA LYS A 509 -24.53 -11.25 -1.53
C LYS A 509 -24.56 -9.99 -0.66
N GLY A 510 -23.74 -9.87 0.38
CA GLY A 510 -23.65 -8.64 1.18
C GLY A 510 -22.80 -7.58 0.49
N ALA A 511 -23.14 -6.30 0.66
CA ALA A 511 -22.34 -5.16 0.16
C ALA A 511 -20.84 -5.32 0.48
N GLN A 512 -19.98 -5.00 -0.49
CA GLN A 512 -18.54 -5.25 -0.37
C GLN A 512 -17.68 -4.25 -1.14
N VAL A 513 -17.02 -3.34 -0.39
CA VAL A 513 -15.98 -2.45 -0.93
C VAL A 513 -14.68 -3.20 -1.28
N HIS A 514 -14.38 -4.32 -0.62
CA HIS A 514 -13.22 -5.18 -0.96
C HIS A 514 -13.59 -6.22 -2.00
N ASP A 515 -14.15 -5.75 -3.12
CA ASP A 515 -14.64 -6.57 -4.22
C ASP A 515 -13.54 -7.48 -4.81
N SER A 516 -13.91 -8.66 -5.32
CA SER A 516 -12.92 -9.64 -5.81
C SER A 516 -12.26 -9.26 -7.15
N LEU A 517 -12.86 -8.33 -7.90
CA LEU A 517 -12.38 -7.91 -9.22
C LEU A 517 -10.93 -7.44 -9.14
N ARG A 518 -10.58 -6.73 -8.08
CA ARG A 518 -9.26 -6.10 -7.90
C ARG A 518 -8.08 -7.08 -7.94
N SER A 519 -8.28 -8.31 -7.45
CA SER A 519 -7.26 -9.37 -7.50
C SER A 519 -7.06 -9.87 -8.94
N ILE A 520 -8.17 -9.98 -9.69
CA ILE A 520 -8.18 -10.33 -11.11
C ILE A 520 -7.59 -9.20 -11.95
N THR A 521 -7.93 -7.96 -11.67
CA THR A 521 -7.34 -6.78 -12.29
C THR A 521 -5.82 -6.79 -12.16
N MET A 522 -5.28 -7.05 -10.96
CA MET A 522 -3.84 -7.17 -10.77
C MET A 522 -3.25 -8.35 -11.58
N ARG A 523 -3.95 -9.49 -11.63
CA ARG A 523 -3.55 -10.64 -12.47
C ARG A 523 -3.45 -10.26 -13.94
N GLU A 524 -4.45 -9.59 -14.49
CA GLU A 524 -4.46 -9.15 -15.88
C GLU A 524 -3.30 -8.19 -16.18
N ARG A 525 -2.97 -7.31 -15.24
CA ARG A 525 -1.81 -6.41 -15.37
C ARG A 525 -0.49 -7.19 -15.33
N LEU A 526 -0.36 -8.22 -14.46
CA LEU A 526 0.81 -9.10 -14.44
C LEU A 526 0.96 -9.86 -15.76
N VAL A 527 -0.11 -10.45 -16.29
CA VAL A 527 -0.09 -11.16 -17.58
C VAL A 527 0.31 -10.21 -18.70
N ARG A 528 -0.29 -9.01 -18.76
CA ARG A 528 0.04 -8.01 -19.79
C ARG A 528 1.51 -7.60 -19.74
N SER A 529 2.05 -7.35 -18.55
CA SER A 529 3.39 -6.76 -18.39
C SER A 529 4.52 -7.79 -18.36
N ASN A 530 4.25 -9.01 -17.88
CA ASN A 530 5.25 -10.06 -17.68
C ASN A 530 5.03 -11.29 -18.57
N GLY A 531 3.94 -11.34 -19.33
CA GLY A 531 3.53 -12.52 -20.13
C GLY A 531 2.94 -13.66 -19.31
N SER A 532 2.89 -13.54 -17.98
CA SER A 532 2.39 -14.55 -17.05
C SER A 532 2.05 -13.94 -15.69
N ALA A 533 1.24 -14.63 -14.91
CA ALA A 533 0.99 -14.33 -13.49
C ALA A 533 1.29 -15.54 -12.58
N ALA A 534 2.18 -16.45 -13.02
CA ALA A 534 2.49 -17.67 -12.28
C ALA A 534 3.11 -17.44 -10.88
N ASN A 535 3.64 -16.23 -10.64
CA ASN A 535 4.13 -15.76 -9.35
C ASN A 535 3.02 -15.27 -8.40
N GLN A 536 1.76 -15.22 -8.84
CA GLN A 536 0.60 -14.85 -8.02
C GLN A 536 -0.21 -16.11 -7.65
N VAL A 537 -0.65 -16.14 -6.39
CA VAL A 537 -1.63 -17.10 -5.86
C VAL A 537 -2.77 -16.31 -5.23
N MET A 538 -4.00 -16.63 -5.59
CA MET A 538 -5.20 -16.05 -4.98
C MET A 538 -5.87 -17.07 -4.07
N LEU A 539 -6.03 -16.71 -2.79
CA LEU A 539 -6.70 -17.50 -1.77
C LEU A 539 -7.98 -16.77 -1.33
N LYS A 540 -9.12 -17.34 -1.68
CA LYS A 540 -10.44 -16.75 -1.36
C LYS A 540 -11.13 -17.60 -0.31
N ALA A 541 -11.78 -17.00 0.67
CA ALA A 541 -12.57 -17.74 1.65
C ALA A 541 -13.97 -17.14 1.78
N ASP A 542 -14.99 -17.97 1.94
CA ASP A 542 -16.29 -17.47 2.36
C ASP A 542 -16.19 -16.94 3.79
N GLY A 543 -16.93 -15.88 4.08
CA GLY A 543 -16.94 -15.32 5.41
C GLY A 543 -17.98 -14.23 5.55
N THR A 544 -18.06 -13.67 6.75
CA THR A 544 -18.87 -12.47 6.95
C THR A 544 -18.18 -11.28 6.29
N PRO A 545 -18.94 -10.31 5.75
CA PRO A 545 -18.36 -9.06 5.30
C PRO A 545 -17.54 -8.45 6.43
N PRO A 546 -16.31 -7.98 6.14
CA PRO A 546 -15.53 -7.29 7.14
C PRO A 546 -16.27 -6.03 7.59
N VAL A 547 -15.94 -5.52 8.78
CA VAL A 547 -16.52 -4.24 9.26
C VAL A 547 -16.30 -3.18 8.17
N PRO A 548 -17.29 -2.32 7.84
CA PRO A 548 -17.16 -1.34 6.76
C PRO A 548 -15.81 -0.60 6.79
N GLY A 549 -15.11 -0.60 5.66
CA GLY A 549 -13.79 0.02 5.53
C GLY A 549 -12.59 -0.83 5.98
N SER A 550 -12.78 -2.08 6.40
CA SER A 550 -11.68 -2.99 6.81
C SER A 550 -11.48 -4.18 5.86
N ALA A 551 -10.24 -4.63 5.70
CA ALA A 551 -9.91 -5.84 4.94
C ALA A 551 -9.48 -6.94 5.92
N GLN A 552 -10.41 -7.78 6.35
CA GLN A 552 -10.09 -8.96 7.18
C GLN A 552 -9.94 -10.18 6.27
N SER A 553 -8.87 -10.94 6.47
CA SER A 553 -8.75 -12.32 5.99
C SER A 553 -9.15 -13.26 7.12
N PRO A 554 -9.79 -14.42 6.83
CA PRO A 554 -10.08 -15.38 7.89
C PRO A 554 -8.76 -15.91 8.46
N ALA A 555 -8.69 -16.11 9.78
CA ALA A 555 -7.45 -16.49 10.47
C ALA A 555 -6.75 -17.73 9.88
N ASN A 556 -7.52 -18.66 9.31
CA ASN A 556 -6.98 -19.82 8.61
C ASN A 556 -6.19 -19.45 7.35
N LEU A 557 -6.65 -18.46 6.56
CA LEU A 557 -5.93 -17.99 5.37
C LEU A 557 -4.65 -17.26 5.73
N ASP A 558 -4.65 -16.43 6.78
CA ASP A 558 -3.43 -15.72 7.22
C ASP A 558 -2.32 -16.70 7.58
N LYS A 559 -2.66 -17.77 8.32
CA LYS A 559 -1.68 -18.81 8.65
C LYS A 559 -1.17 -19.55 7.41
N ILE A 560 -2.06 -19.90 6.48
CA ILE A 560 -1.68 -20.55 5.22
C ILE A 560 -0.74 -19.64 4.41
N ALA A 561 -1.12 -18.38 4.22
CA ALA A 561 -0.34 -17.41 3.47
C ALA A 561 1.03 -17.15 4.11
N LEU A 562 1.09 -17.01 5.45
CA LEU A 562 2.33 -16.81 6.18
C LEU A 562 3.31 -17.97 5.96
N LEU A 563 2.86 -19.22 6.15
CA LEU A 563 3.72 -20.39 6.02
C LEU A 563 4.11 -20.66 4.57
N ALA A 564 3.19 -20.47 3.63
CA ALA A 564 3.47 -20.63 2.21
C ALA A 564 4.44 -19.56 1.69
N MET A 565 4.27 -18.30 2.08
CA MET A 565 5.18 -17.20 1.71
C MET A 565 6.57 -17.42 2.31
N ASP A 566 6.65 -17.83 3.58
CA ASP A 566 7.91 -18.19 4.24
C ASP A 566 8.67 -19.27 3.47
N GLN A 567 7.98 -20.36 3.13
CA GLN A 567 8.57 -21.47 2.37
C GLN A 567 9.03 -21.01 0.98
N TRP A 568 8.22 -20.21 0.29
CA TRP A 568 8.52 -19.73 -1.06
C TRP A 568 9.76 -18.83 -1.06
N LEU A 569 9.78 -17.80 -0.20
CA LEU A 569 10.91 -16.87 -0.09
C LEU A 569 12.18 -17.58 0.39
N SER A 570 12.06 -18.48 1.36
CA SER A 570 13.20 -19.28 1.83
C SER A 570 13.81 -20.12 0.70
N SER A 571 12.96 -20.73 -0.14
CA SER A 571 13.40 -21.51 -1.31
C SER A 571 14.10 -20.62 -2.35
N VAL A 572 13.51 -19.45 -2.67
CA VAL A 572 14.12 -18.47 -3.59
C VAL A 572 15.51 -18.01 -3.12
N LYS A 573 15.70 -17.75 -1.81
CA LYS A 573 16.97 -17.29 -1.24
C LYS A 573 18.02 -18.41 -1.16
N ALA A 574 17.58 -19.63 -0.88
CA ALA A 574 18.44 -20.82 -0.84
C ALA A 574 18.92 -21.23 -2.24
N ASP A 575 18.08 -21.02 -3.27
CA ASP A 575 18.38 -21.46 -4.63
C ASP A 575 19.52 -20.66 -5.28
N LYS A 576 20.59 -21.38 -5.66
CA LYS A 576 21.79 -20.86 -6.32
C LYS A 576 21.84 -21.14 -7.82
N ARG A 577 20.82 -21.80 -8.39
CA ARG A 577 20.73 -22.02 -9.84
C ARG A 577 20.61 -20.69 -10.58
N SER A 578 21.10 -20.69 -11.82
CA SER A 578 20.95 -19.58 -12.76
C SER A 578 19.64 -19.74 -13.54
N TYR A 579 18.98 -18.61 -13.82
CA TYR A 579 17.70 -18.52 -14.51
C TYR A 579 17.76 -17.43 -15.57
N ALA A 580 16.92 -17.50 -16.61
CA ALA A 580 16.85 -16.47 -17.63
C ALA A 580 16.20 -15.17 -17.12
N SER A 581 15.39 -15.25 -16.05
CA SER A 581 14.76 -14.09 -15.42
C SER A 581 14.53 -14.29 -13.92
N ALA A 582 14.29 -13.20 -13.19
CA ALA A 582 13.87 -13.25 -11.80
C ALA A 582 12.52 -13.98 -11.63
N MET A 583 11.60 -13.82 -12.58
CA MET A 583 10.31 -14.49 -12.56
C MET A 583 10.43 -16.00 -12.68
N GLU A 584 11.28 -16.49 -13.58
CA GLU A 584 11.54 -17.92 -13.74
C GLU A 584 12.09 -18.52 -12.43
N LYS A 585 12.99 -17.80 -11.74
CA LYS A 585 13.48 -18.20 -10.42
C LYS A 585 12.36 -18.27 -9.40
N VAL A 586 11.52 -17.24 -9.31
CA VAL A 586 10.39 -17.21 -8.36
C VAL A 586 9.44 -18.38 -8.62
N VAL A 587 8.99 -18.55 -9.87
CA VAL A 587 8.05 -19.61 -10.25
C VAL A 587 8.64 -21.00 -9.98
N SER A 588 9.92 -21.21 -10.29
CA SER A 588 10.60 -22.50 -10.06
C SER A 588 10.77 -22.86 -8.57
N ASN A 589 10.62 -21.88 -7.68
CA ASN A 589 10.71 -22.06 -6.23
C ASN A 589 9.35 -22.00 -5.52
N LYS A 590 8.25 -21.98 -6.27
CA LYS A 590 6.90 -22.00 -5.71
C LYS A 590 6.67 -23.30 -4.92
N PRO A 591 6.15 -23.24 -3.68
CA PRO A 591 5.86 -24.43 -2.88
C PRO A 591 4.96 -25.42 -3.63
N ALA A 592 5.31 -26.71 -3.57
CA ALA A 592 4.49 -27.75 -4.16
C ALA A 592 3.09 -27.76 -3.52
N GLY A 593 2.04 -27.83 -4.36
CA GLY A 593 0.65 -27.80 -3.91
C GLY A 593 0.09 -26.40 -3.59
N LEU A 594 0.91 -25.34 -3.63
CA LEU A 594 0.41 -23.97 -3.55
C LEU A 594 -0.16 -23.56 -4.92
N SER A 595 -1.49 -23.46 -4.98
CA SER A 595 -2.23 -22.95 -6.12
C SER A 595 -3.30 -21.97 -5.66
N ASP A 596 -3.94 -21.32 -6.62
CA ASP A 596 -5.21 -20.65 -6.35
C ASP A 596 -6.21 -21.64 -5.73
N GLY A 597 -7.11 -21.11 -4.90
CA GLY A 597 -8.22 -21.88 -4.39
C GLY A 597 -9.21 -21.09 -3.56
N CYS A 598 -10.40 -21.64 -3.42
CA CYS A 598 -11.42 -21.16 -2.50
C CYS A 598 -11.58 -22.11 -1.30
N TYR A 599 -11.75 -21.52 -0.12
CA TYR A 599 -11.86 -22.19 1.17
C TYR A 599 -13.26 -21.95 1.71
N LEU A 600 -14.02 -23.02 1.93
CA LEU A 600 -15.40 -22.95 2.38
C LEU A 600 -15.48 -23.08 3.91
N ASN A 601 -16.51 -22.49 4.53
CA ASN A 601 -16.81 -22.61 5.95
C ASN A 601 -17.16 -24.05 6.35
N THR A 602 -17.51 -24.90 5.38
CA THR A 602 -17.67 -26.35 5.55
C THR A 602 -16.35 -27.08 5.83
N GLY A 603 -15.20 -26.41 5.64
CA GLY A 603 -13.86 -26.99 5.68
C GLY A 603 -13.40 -27.57 4.34
N GLU A 604 -14.25 -27.53 3.30
CA GLU A 604 -13.86 -27.92 1.95
C GLU A 604 -12.89 -26.91 1.34
N VAL A 605 -11.84 -27.41 0.69
CA VAL A 605 -10.86 -26.61 -0.07
C VAL A 605 -10.94 -27.02 -1.54
N ILE A 606 -11.21 -26.05 -2.40
CA ILE A 606 -11.30 -26.26 -3.85
C ILE A 606 -10.12 -25.55 -4.48
N LEU A 607 -9.18 -26.32 -5.03
CA LEU A 607 -8.03 -25.80 -5.76
C LEU A 607 -8.45 -25.57 -7.22
N GLU A 608 -8.53 -24.31 -7.61
CA GLU A 608 -9.04 -23.89 -8.91
C GLU A 608 -8.44 -22.52 -9.26
N SER A 609 -8.03 -22.34 -10.50
CA SER A 609 -7.56 -21.02 -10.96
C SER A 609 -8.73 -20.05 -11.03
N PHE A 610 -8.58 -18.88 -10.42
CA PHE A 610 -9.52 -17.80 -10.61
C PHE A 610 -9.16 -17.08 -11.92
N ASP A 611 -9.99 -17.22 -12.93
CA ASP A 611 -9.91 -16.41 -14.15
C ASP A 611 -11.08 -15.42 -14.23
N ALA A 612 -10.99 -14.48 -15.17
CA ALA A 612 -12.01 -13.47 -15.41
C ALA A 612 -13.40 -14.05 -15.74
N SER A 613 -13.44 -15.25 -16.32
CA SER A 613 -14.69 -15.94 -16.66
C SER A 613 -15.32 -16.62 -15.45
N ASN A 614 -14.48 -16.99 -14.46
CA ASN A 614 -14.83 -17.54 -13.16
C ASN A 614 -15.92 -18.63 -13.27
N ASN A 615 -15.82 -19.50 -14.28
CA ASN A 615 -16.88 -20.44 -14.65
C ASN A 615 -16.84 -21.76 -13.88
N GLY A 616 -15.79 -22.05 -13.12
CA GLY A 616 -15.72 -23.28 -12.33
C GLY A 616 -16.39 -23.14 -10.97
N ARG A 617 -16.05 -24.06 -10.06
CA ARG A 617 -16.80 -24.27 -8.82
C ARG A 617 -16.53 -23.15 -7.83
N CYS A 618 -15.30 -22.67 -7.74
CA CYS A 618 -14.99 -21.48 -6.94
C CYS A 618 -15.76 -20.26 -7.43
N GLY A 619 -15.89 -20.08 -8.75
CA GLY A 619 -16.61 -18.93 -9.27
C GLY A 619 -18.13 -18.99 -9.17
N THR A 620 -18.68 -20.20 -9.19
CA THR A 620 -20.11 -20.42 -8.89
C THR A 620 -20.44 -20.09 -7.42
N LEU A 621 -19.55 -20.47 -6.49
CA LEU A 621 -19.76 -20.29 -5.06
C LEU A 621 -19.39 -18.88 -4.58
N MET A 622 -18.37 -18.29 -5.19
CA MET A 622 -17.79 -17.00 -4.83
C MET A 622 -17.54 -16.17 -6.10
N PRO A 623 -18.60 -15.63 -6.71
CA PRO A 623 -18.51 -14.90 -7.97
C PRO A 623 -17.62 -13.66 -7.89
N VAL A 624 -17.11 -13.26 -9.06
CA VAL A 624 -16.41 -11.99 -9.26
C VAL A 624 -17.41 -11.08 -9.96
N TYR A 625 -17.65 -9.92 -9.36
CA TYR A 625 -18.53 -8.90 -9.91
C TYR A 625 -17.70 -7.83 -10.63
N SER A 626 -18.39 -6.91 -11.30
CA SER A 626 -17.78 -5.85 -12.09
C SER A 626 -17.69 -4.55 -11.27
N ASN A 627 -17.51 -3.43 -11.97
CA ASN A 627 -17.64 -2.08 -11.45
C ASN A 627 -18.28 -1.17 -12.52
N PRO A 628 -18.62 0.09 -12.21
CA PRO A 628 -19.34 0.95 -13.15
C PRO A 628 -18.59 1.21 -14.46
N ARG A 629 -17.25 1.22 -14.41
CA ARG A 629 -16.40 1.52 -15.57
C ARG A 629 -16.25 0.33 -16.50
N ILE A 630 -16.11 -0.87 -15.96
CA ILE A 630 -16.09 -2.10 -16.76
C ILE A 630 -17.48 -2.37 -17.36
N VAL A 631 -18.57 -2.09 -16.64
CA VAL A 631 -19.93 -2.12 -17.22
C VAL A 631 -20.08 -1.12 -18.37
N ALA A 632 -19.39 0.02 -18.31
CA ALA A 632 -19.31 1.00 -19.39
C ALA A 632 -18.37 0.58 -20.54
N GLY A 633 -17.70 -0.57 -20.44
CA GLY A 633 -16.85 -1.16 -21.49
C GLY A 633 -15.35 -1.03 -21.28
N ALA A 634 -14.89 -0.55 -20.12
CA ALA A 634 -13.46 -0.50 -19.79
C ALA A 634 -12.84 -1.90 -19.73
N PRO A 635 -11.53 -2.05 -20.00
CA PRO A 635 -10.84 -3.34 -19.91
C PRO A 635 -10.74 -3.83 -18.45
N LEU A 636 -10.58 -5.14 -18.28
CA LEU A 636 -10.45 -5.79 -16.96
C LEU A 636 -9.20 -5.36 -16.17
N THR A 637 -8.19 -4.84 -16.87
CA THR A 637 -7.01 -4.21 -16.27
C THR A 637 -7.36 -2.93 -15.50
N ASP A 638 -8.56 -2.38 -15.71
CA ASP A 638 -9.16 -1.28 -14.95
C ASP A 638 -8.19 -0.11 -14.73
N ASP A 639 -7.35 0.19 -15.71
CA ASP A 639 -6.25 1.14 -15.61
C ASP A 639 -6.31 2.23 -16.70
N VAL A 640 -7.48 2.43 -17.29
CA VAL A 640 -7.76 3.53 -18.22
C VAL A 640 -8.40 4.68 -17.43
N LEU A 641 -7.57 5.64 -17.00
CA LEU A 641 -8.04 6.80 -16.24
C LEU A 641 -8.87 7.75 -17.12
N LYS A 642 -8.37 8.04 -18.34
CA LYS A 642 -9.06 8.76 -19.40
C LYS A 642 -8.97 7.99 -20.71
N CYS A 643 -10.11 7.71 -21.33
CA CYS A 643 -10.19 7.06 -22.62
C CYS A 643 -9.96 8.06 -23.76
N GLN A 644 -9.52 7.56 -24.93
CA GLN A 644 -9.69 8.31 -26.17
C GLN A 644 -11.18 8.28 -26.56
N LEU A 645 -11.66 9.30 -27.28
CA LEU A 645 -13.07 9.39 -27.69
C LEU A 645 -13.25 8.97 -29.14
N LYS A 646 -14.40 8.35 -29.42
CA LYS A 646 -14.93 8.10 -30.77
C LYS A 646 -16.33 8.69 -30.91
N ALA A 647 -16.68 9.10 -32.12
CA ALA A 647 -18.00 9.62 -32.42
C ALA A 647 -19.09 8.58 -32.14
N ILE A 648 -20.19 9.00 -31.54
CA ILE A 648 -21.33 8.14 -31.25
C ILE A 648 -22.04 7.72 -32.54
N GLN A 649 -22.24 6.41 -32.74
CA GLN A 649 -22.92 5.87 -33.92
C GLN A 649 -24.23 5.19 -33.52
N ALA A 650 -25.30 5.36 -34.32
CA ALA A 650 -26.60 4.74 -34.03
C ALA A 650 -26.49 3.20 -34.00
N GLY A 651 -25.58 2.63 -34.80
CA GLY A 651 -25.30 1.19 -34.81
C GLY A 651 -24.74 0.64 -33.48
N ASP A 652 -24.19 1.48 -32.61
CA ASP A 652 -23.71 1.06 -31.29
C ASP A 652 -24.86 0.80 -30.28
N TYR A 653 -26.09 1.22 -30.62
CA TYR A 653 -27.31 1.15 -29.80
C TYR A 653 -28.49 0.56 -30.59
N PRO A 654 -28.41 -0.73 -30.97
CA PRO A 654 -29.44 -1.36 -31.80
C PRO A 654 -30.81 -1.29 -31.12
N GLY A 655 -31.80 -0.79 -31.84
CA GLY A 655 -33.18 -0.66 -31.35
C GLY A 655 -33.48 0.59 -30.53
N MET A 656 -32.52 1.50 -30.33
CA MET A 656 -32.76 2.79 -29.69
C MET A 656 -33.57 3.72 -30.59
N ALA A 657 -34.61 4.36 -30.05
CA ALA A 657 -35.41 5.35 -30.75
C ALA A 657 -34.59 6.62 -31.07
N LEU A 658 -34.93 7.31 -32.17
CA LEU A 658 -34.15 8.44 -32.69
C LEU A 658 -34.07 9.62 -31.72
N ASP A 659 -35.15 9.88 -30.97
CA ASP A 659 -35.23 10.91 -29.94
C ASP A 659 -34.30 10.60 -28.77
N LEU A 660 -34.29 9.35 -28.28
CA LEU A 660 -33.36 8.89 -27.24
C LEU A 660 -31.91 8.97 -27.70
N PHE A 661 -31.64 8.56 -28.94
CA PHE A 661 -30.30 8.67 -29.50
C PHE A 661 -29.84 10.13 -29.67
N THR A 662 -30.77 11.04 -29.98
CA THR A 662 -30.48 12.48 -30.07
C THR A 662 -30.14 13.06 -28.70
N ARG A 663 -30.90 12.69 -27.66
CA ARG A 663 -30.61 13.02 -26.26
C ARG A 663 -29.24 12.50 -25.82
N LEU A 664 -28.96 11.23 -26.07
CA LEU A 664 -27.67 10.61 -25.76
C LEU A 664 -26.51 11.32 -26.45
N ARG A 665 -26.66 11.68 -27.73
CA ARG A 665 -25.66 12.46 -28.46
C ARG A 665 -25.42 13.84 -27.84
N ALA A 666 -26.46 14.48 -27.29
CA ALA A 666 -26.32 15.77 -26.61
C ALA A 666 -25.51 15.66 -25.30
N VAL A 667 -25.57 14.52 -24.61
CA VAL A 667 -24.72 14.22 -23.44
C VAL A 667 -23.25 14.09 -23.82
N PHE A 668 -22.96 13.52 -25.00
CA PHE A 668 -21.60 13.21 -25.46
C PHE A 668 -21.22 14.00 -26.72
N PRO A 669 -21.13 15.35 -26.66
CA PRO A 669 -20.87 16.18 -27.84
C PRO A 669 -19.49 15.90 -28.47
N ASN A 670 -18.52 15.47 -27.65
CA ASN A 670 -17.16 15.11 -28.08
C ASN A 670 -17.00 13.62 -28.40
N GLY A 671 -18.06 12.81 -28.23
CA GLY A 671 -18.02 11.36 -28.40
C GLY A 671 -17.93 10.59 -27.07
N VAL A 672 -17.85 9.27 -27.21
CA VAL A 672 -17.83 8.29 -26.11
C VAL A 672 -16.50 7.54 -26.08
N CYS A 673 -16.19 6.87 -24.97
CA CYS A 673 -14.95 6.12 -24.83
C CYS A 673 -14.72 5.09 -25.94
N ASP A 674 -13.52 5.12 -26.51
CA ASP A 674 -12.96 4.12 -27.40
C ASP A 674 -11.93 3.26 -26.66
N PHE A 675 -12.41 2.26 -25.93
CA PHE A 675 -11.57 1.33 -25.18
C PHE A 675 -10.76 0.36 -26.08
N SER A 676 -10.94 0.41 -27.41
CA SER A 676 -10.05 -0.30 -28.33
C SER A 676 -8.67 0.35 -28.47
N LYS A 677 -8.54 1.59 -27.99
CA LYS A 677 -7.29 2.35 -28.00
C LYS A 677 -6.71 2.48 -26.58
N PRO A 678 -5.39 2.65 -26.46
CA PRO A 678 -4.77 2.98 -25.18
C PRO A 678 -5.36 4.25 -24.56
N GLY A 679 -5.43 4.28 -23.23
CA GLY A 679 -5.81 5.47 -22.48
C GLY A 679 -4.89 6.66 -22.76
N ILE A 680 -5.42 7.87 -22.54
CA ILE A 680 -4.66 9.10 -22.66
C ILE A 680 -3.61 9.16 -21.54
N GLY A 681 -2.36 9.46 -21.91
CA GLY A 681 -1.23 9.55 -20.99
C GLY A 681 -0.54 8.21 -20.71
N VAL A 682 -1.09 7.08 -21.18
CA VAL A 682 -0.47 5.77 -21.02
C VAL A 682 0.89 5.75 -21.70
N LYS A 683 1.92 5.51 -20.89
CA LYS A 683 3.31 5.34 -21.31
C LYS A 683 3.95 4.27 -20.42
N PRO A 684 4.98 3.56 -20.88
CA PRO A 684 5.77 2.69 -20.01
C PRO A 684 6.33 3.47 -18.82
N LEU A 685 6.48 2.80 -17.68
CA LEU A 685 7.18 3.36 -16.52
C LEU A 685 8.57 3.85 -16.92
N LYS A 686 8.90 5.10 -16.55
CA LYS A 686 10.19 5.72 -16.88
C LYS A 686 11.39 5.01 -16.27
N GLY A 687 11.19 4.38 -15.11
CA GLY A 687 12.19 3.62 -14.37
C GLY A 687 11.71 3.28 -12.97
N THR A 688 12.54 2.52 -12.24
CA THR A 688 12.37 2.27 -10.80
C THR A 688 13.22 3.26 -9.99
N TYR A 689 12.93 3.39 -8.69
CA TYR A 689 13.64 4.32 -7.81
C TYR A 689 13.71 5.76 -8.36
N LEU A 690 12.56 6.24 -8.84
CA LEU A 690 12.37 7.62 -9.25
C LEU A 690 12.31 8.54 -8.02
N GLU A 691 13.03 9.67 -8.10
CA GLU A 691 12.99 10.74 -7.10
C GLU A 691 12.09 11.90 -7.55
N PHE A 692 11.61 12.75 -6.66
CA PHE A 692 10.73 13.87 -7.03
C PHE A 692 11.28 15.20 -6.46
N GLY A 693 11.54 16.18 -7.34
CA GLY A 693 12.15 17.47 -6.98
C GLY A 693 11.17 18.56 -6.51
N VAL A 694 11.70 19.75 -6.20
CA VAL A 694 10.98 20.88 -5.57
C VAL A 694 10.12 21.71 -6.55
N ASN A 695 10.33 21.60 -7.86
CA ASN A 695 9.85 22.58 -8.84
C ASN A 695 8.48 22.32 -9.48
N GLY A 696 7.56 21.56 -8.85
CA GLY A 696 6.17 21.41 -9.31
C GLY A 696 5.97 20.83 -10.73
N LEU A 697 7.06 20.52 -11.41
CA LEU A 697 7.20 19.69 -12.59
C LEU A 697 8.00 18.49 -12.08
N GLY A 698 7.43 17.30 -12.12
CA GLY A 698 8.14 16.07 -11.73
C GLY A 698 9.35 15.85 -12.65
N THR A 699 10.48 16.48 -12.36
CA THR A 699 11.77 16.05 -12.88
C THR A 699 12.18 14.86 -12.03
N ALA A 700 11.67 13.69 -12.40
CA ALA A 700 12.12 12.46 -11.80
C ALA A 700 13.48 12.06 -12.36
N GLU A 701 14.46 11.99 -11.46
CA GLU A 701 15.79 11.41 -11.70
C GLU A 701 15.78 9.95 -11.21
N VAL A 702 16.56 9.10 -11.88
CA VAL A 702 16.69 7.67 -11.54
C VAL A 702 17.90 7.51 -10.64
N LEU A 703 17.72 6.94 -9.44
CA LEU A 703 18.84 6.48 -8.62
C LEU A 703 19.56 5.33 -9.31
N LYS A 704 20.88 5.46 -9.49
CA LYS A 704 21.75 4.37 -9.95
C LYS A 704 22.46 3.69 -8.80
#